data_AF-A0A524GHM8-F1
#
_entry.id   AF-A0A524GHM8-F1
#
_cell.length_a   1.000
_cell.length_b   1.000
_cell.length_c   1.000
_cell.angle_alpha   90.00
_cell.angle_beta   90.00
_cell.angle_gamma   90.00
#
_symmetry.space_group_name_H-M   'P 1'
#
loop_
_entity.id
_entity.type
_entity.pdbx_description
1 polymer ?
#
loop_
_entity_poly.entity_id
_entity_poly.type
_entity_poly.pdbx_seq_one_letter_code
_entity_poly.pdbx_strand_id
1 'polypeptide(L)'
;LSRERAGFEVRDVHSTHYGRICPIETPEGPNIGLISSLSCFARLNPMGYIESPYKKVEKGKVLDHVQITQVGDSGYRLGEVVVREEFEAANASIRRSRTKTTEAWGEPYAFYLPAWEEENLNIAQANARVNKKGALLDDKIIARSGGEFLVIDRDQVDFIDVSPRQVVSVAAALIPFLEHDDANRALMGSNMQRQAVPLVRPEAPVVGTGMESVVAEDSGAVVVCRRVGIVDKVDCQRIIVRVEDEGQGEFGADIYQLTKFRRSNQNTSINQKPLVEEGQQVVKGQVLADGPNTQQGELALGHNVLVAFMPWRGYNFEDAIVVSQALVKDDKYTSIHIEEFETSARDTKLGPEEITRDIPNVSESALAHLDEAGIIHVGAQVRQGSILVGKVTPKGETQLTPEEKLLRAIFGEKAGDVRDASLRCPPGIEGVVVGVQIFARKGVEKDSRQLSIENDEIERIRTNSEDEKRIILEVRDSKIERLLAGASVSEDVEVRKGGDVVVKKNGKVSVDALRRLKVAQIKNLPLKKAALLDKVRLIIRQAESQVEVLNQLNQERIELLQKGDDLPPGVIKQVKVFIAMKRKLQAGDKMAGRHGNKGVISQTLPEEDMPFLPDGTPTEIILNPLGVPSRMNVGQILETHLGWAGHELGMTFATPVFEGATEDEIREMLEKAGLPEDGKSLLYDGVTGEEFEQRVTVGYIYMLKLSHLVDDKIHARSIGPY
;
A
#
# COMPACT_ATOMS: atom_id res chain seq x y z
N LEU A 1 -19.48 24.27 -10.77
CA LEU A 1 -19.55 25.57 -10.06
C LEU A 1 -18.13 26.01 -9.69
N SER A 2 -17.82 27.31 -9.70
CA SER A 2 -16.55 27.81 -9.13
C SER A 2 -16.71 28.04 -7.63
N ARG A 3 -15.59 28.06 -6.89
CA ARG A 3 -15.57 28.30 -5.43
C ARG A 3 -16.33 29.56 -5.02
N GLU A 4 -16.19 30.61 -5.81
CA GLU A 4 -16.82 31.93 -5.58
C GLU A 4 -18.32 31.95 -5.88
N ARG A 5 -18.79 31.08 -6.78
CA ARG A 5 -20.21 31.00 -7.17
C ARG A 5 -20.99 29.94 -6.41
N ALA A 6 -20.31 29.05 -5.70
CA ALA A 6 -20.95 28.00 -4.92
C ALA A 6 -21.43 28.58 -3.58
N GLY A 7 -22.74 28.82 -3.49
CA GLY A 7 -23.42 29.25 -2.28
C GLY A 7 -23.50 28.15 -1.21
N PHE A 8 -24.14 28.47 -0.09
CA PHE A 8 -24.29 27.58 1.06
C PHE A 8 -25.05 26.28 0.71
N GLU A 9 -26.12 26.39 -0.08
CA GLU A 9 -27.01 25.27 -0.43
C GLU A 9 -26.29 24.07 -1.08
N VAL A 10 -25.28 24.34 -1.93
CA VAL A 10 -24.53 23.28 -2.62
C VAL A 10 -23.47 22.64 -1.71
N ARG A 11 -23.07 23.34 -0.65
CA ARG A 11 -22.03 22.89 0.28
C ARG A 11 -22.61 22.12 1.47
N ASP A 12 -23.91 22.25 1.70
CA ASP A 12 -24.59 21.63 2.83
C ASP A 12 -24.76 20.12 2.61
N VAL A 13 -24.95 19.38 3.71
CA VAL A 13 -25.17 17.94 3.67
C VAL A 13 -26.64 17.68 3.38
N HIS A 14 -26.92 17.13 2.20
CA HIS A 14 -28.28 16.77 1.80
C HIS A 14 -28.66 15.36 2.30
N SER A 15 -29.94 15.12 2.58
CA SER A 15 -30.45 13.82 3.06
C SER A 15 -30.17 12.66 2.09
N THR A 16 -30.13 12.94 0.79
CA THR A 16 -29.80 11.95 -0.27
C THR A 16 -28.33 11.53 -0.28
N HIS A 17 -27.45 12.22 0.42
CA HIS A 17 -26.04 11.81 0.56
C HIS A 17 -25.90 10.50 1.35
N TYR A 18 -26.90 10.13 2.15
CA TYR A 18 -26.90 8.89 2.93
C TYR A 18 -26.56 7.68 2.07
N GLY A 19 -25.52 6.94 2.45
CA GLY A 19 -25.08 5.74 1.73
C GLY A 19 -24.39 5.99 0.38
N ARG A 20 -24.24 7.26 -0.05
CA ARG A 20 -23.74 7.66 -1.37
C ARG A 20 -22.47 8.51 -1.28
N ILE A 21 -22.55 9.58 -0.50
CA ILE A 21 -21.48 10.55 -0.29
C ILE A 21 -21.26 10.66 1.21
N CYS A 22 -20.00 10.56 1.64
CA CYS A 22 -19.68 10.65 3.05
C CYS A 22 -19.98 12.06 3.57
N PRO A 23 -20.76 12.20 4.66
CA PRO A 23 -21.06 13.51 5.25
C PRO A 23 -19.89 14.07 6.08
N ILE A 24 -18.89 13.25 6.42
CA ILE A 24 -17.79 13.60 7.31
C ILE A 24 -16.54 14.01 6.51
N GLU A 25 -16.19 13.26 5.47
CA GLU A 25 -14.92 13.46 4.76
C GLU A 25 -15.06 14.56 3.69
N THR A 26 -14.64 15.77 4.04
CA THR A 26 -14.48 16.90 3.13
C THR A 26 -13.27 17.75 3.55
N PRO A 27 -12.56 18.41 2.62
CA PRO A 27 -11.48 19.32 2.98
C PRO A 27 -11.97 20.50 3.80
N GLU A 28 -11.23 20.84 4.85
CA GLU A 28 -11.46 22.08 5.59
C GLU A 28 -11.15 23.32 4.74
N GLY A 29 -11.79 24.45 5.08
CA GLY A 29 -11.52 25.75 4.46
C GLY A 29 -12.34 26.02 3.21
N PRO A 30 -11.79 26.70 2.17
CA PRO A 30 -12.59 27.23 1.06
C PRO A 30 -13.34 26.18 0.22
N ASN A 31 -12.92 24.91 0.29
CA ASN A 31 -13.46 23.80 -0.49
C ASN A 31 -14.48 22.95 0.28
N ILE A 32 -14.83 23.31 1.51
CA ILE A 32 -15.80 22.55 2.31
C ILE A 32 -17.10 22.36 1.54
N GLY A 33 -17.59 21.12 1.51
CA GLY A 33 -18.81 20.70 0.82
C GLY A 33 -18.73 20.67 -0.72
N LEU A 34 -17.63 21.16 -1.31
CA LEU A 34 -17.42 21.10 -2.77
C LEU A 34 -16.66 19.86 -3.22
N ILE A 35 -15.88 19.30 -2.31
CA ILE A 35 -15.15 18.05 -2.51
C ILE A 35 -15.62 17.12 -1.42
N SER A 36 -16.15 15.97 -1.82
CA SER A 36 -16.62 14.94 -0.91
C SER A 36 -16.15 13.58 -1.40
N SER A 37 -16.02 12.64 -0.48
CA SER A 37 -15.68 11.26 -0.80
C SER A 37 -16.93 10.40 -0.99
N LEU A 38 -16.83 9.39 -1.85
CA LEU A 38 -17.86 8.35 -1.94
C LEU A 38 -17.92 7.56 -0.63
N SER A 39 -19.12 7.13 -0.26
CA SER A 39 -19.30 6.20 0.85
C SER A 39 -18.86 4.78 0.48
N CYS A 40 -18.57 3.93 1.47
CA CYS A 40 -17.91 2.64 1.29
C CYS A 40 -18.56 1.71 0.24
N PHE A 41 -19.89 1.66 0.19
CA PHE A 41 -20.61 0.75 -0.72
C PHE A 41 -21.30 1.48 -1.89
N ALA A 42 -21.07 2.79 -2.03
CA ALA A 42 -21.68 3.58 -3.10
C ALA A 42 -21.13 3.15 -4.47
N ARG A 43 -21.98 3.14 -5.49
CA ARG A 43 -21.56 2.87 -6.88
C ARG A 43 -22.20 3.84 -7.86
N LEU A 44 -21.61 3.94 -9.05
CA LEU A 44 -22.20 4.66 -10.18
C LEU A 44 -22.97 3.69 -11.06
N ASN A 45 -24.19 4.07 -11.44
CA ASN A 45 -24.95 3.32 -12.42
C ASN A 45 -24.59 3.70 -13.86
N PRO A 46 -25.06 2.96 -14.89
CA PRO A 46 -24.73 3.26 -16.28
C PRO A 46 -25.15 4.65 -16.77
N MET A 47 -26.09 5.31 -16.08
CA MET A 47 -26.54 6.67 -16.37
C MET A 47 -25.70 7.75 -15.64
N GLY A 48 -24.79 7.35 -14.75
CA GLY A 48 -23.91 8.24 -14.00
C GLY A 48 -24.48 8.74 -12.66
N TYR A 49 -25.58 8.17 -12.17
CA TYR A 49 -26.12 8.48 -10.86
C TYR A 49 -25.51 7.58 -9.78
N ILE A 50 -25.37 8.12 -8.56
CA ILE A 50 -24.85 7.38 -7.42
C ILE A 50 -25.99 6.56 -6.77
N GLU A 51 -25.74 5.27 -6.58
CA GLU A 51 -26.65 4.32 -5.93
C GLU A 51 -26.06 3.83 -4.61
N SER A 52 -26.93 3.48 -3.68
CA SER A 52 -26.57 2.83 -2.41
C SER A 52 -27.27 1.46 -2.30
N PRO A 53 -26.63 0.43 -1.73
CA PRO A 53 -27.21 -0.89 -1.62
C PRO A 53 -28.12 -1.05 -0.40
N TYR A 54 -29.19 -1.82 -0.57
CA TYR A 54 -30.16 -2.14 0.47
C TYR A 54 -30.59 -3.61 0.40
N LYS A 55 -31.04 -4.16 1.53
CA LYS A 55 -31.72 -5.47 1.60
C LYS A 55 -33.22 -5.28 1.62
N LYS A 56 -33.94 -6.12 0.87
CA LYS A 56 -35.39 -6.05 0.80
C LYS A 56 -36.04 -6.61 2.06
N VAL A 57 -37.12 -6.00 2.52
CA VAL A 57 -37.93 -6.44 3.65
C VAL A 57 -39.33 -6.77 3.14
N GLU A 58 -39.85 -7.94 3.52
CA GLU A 58 -41.23 -8.33 3.21
C GLU A 58 -41.93 -8.80 4.47
N LYS A 59 -43.06 -8.15 4.82
CA LYS A 59 -43.89 -8.49 6.00
C LYS A 59 -43.07 -8.57 7.29
N GLY A 60 -42.20 -7.58 7.52
CA GLY A 60 -41.33 -7.51 8.69
C GLY A 60 -40.17 -8.51 8.71
N LYS A 61 -39.92 -9.25 7.62
CA LYS A 61 -38.79 -10.17 7.45
C LYS A 61 -37.78 -9.61 6.44
N VAL A 62 -36.55 -9.36 6.89
CA VAL A 62 -35.40 -9.04 6.06
C VAL A 62 -35.02 -10.27 5.24
N LEU A 63 -34.92 -10.10 3.92
CA LEU A 63 -34.61 -11.16 2.97
C LEU A 63 -33.20 -10.96 2.40
N ASP A 64 -32.32 -11.93 2.63
CA ASP A 64 -31.04 -12.00 1.92
C ASP A 64 -31.27 -12.58 0.52
N HIS A 65 -30.67 -11.94 -0.49
CA HIS A 65 -30.79 -12.34 -1.89
C HIS A 65 -29.45 -12.82 -2.42
N VAL A 66 -29.49 -13.68 -3.44
CA VAL A 66 -28.32 -14.24 -4.13
C VAL A 66 -28.54 -14.09 -5.63
N GLN A 67 -27.52 -13.59 -6.33
CA GLN A 67 -27.50 -13.56 -7.79
C GLN A 67 -26.76 -14.78 -8.33
N ILE A 68 -27.39 -15.52 -9.23
CA ILE A 68 -26.84 -16.76 -9.77
C ILE A 68 -25.69 -16.48 -10.73
N THR A 69 -24.49 -16.97 -10.40
CA THR A 69 -23.26 -16.80 -11.19
C THR A 69 -22.87 -18.07 -11.95
N GLN A 70 -23.31 -19.24 -11.49
CA GLN A 70 -23.18 -20.49 -12.25
C GLN A 70 -24.49 -21.28 -12.21
N VAL A 71 -24.93 -21.67 -13.40
CA VAL A 71 -26.15 -22.44 -13.59
C VAL A 71 -25.86 -23.91 -13.28
N GLY A 72 -26.51 -24.42 -12.23
CA GLY A 72 -26.54 -25.84 -11.90
C GLY A 72 -27.82 -26.52 -12.39
N ASP A 73 -28.12 -27.69 -11.82
CA ASP A 73 -29.33 -28.47 -12.12
C ASP A 73 -30.59 -27.96 -11.40
N SER A 74 -30.49 -26.81 -10.72
CA SER A 74 -31.57 -26.16 -9.95
C SER A 74 -32.66 -25.54 -10.82
N GLY A 75 -32.39 -25.31 -12.11
CA GLY A 75 -33.34 -24.69 -13.04
C GLY A 75 -33.32 -23.16 -13.02
N TYR A 76 -32.43 -22.53 -12.24
CA TYR A 76 -32.21 -21.10 -12.26
C TYR A 76 -31.47 -20.65 -13.52
N ARG A 77 -31.69 -19.40 -13.92
CA ARG A 77 -30.98 -18.76 -15.04
C ARG A 77 -29.78 -17.98 -14.53
N LEU A 78 -28.78 -17.83 -15.40
CA LEU A 78 -27.62 -16.98 -15.11
C LEU A 78 -28.09 -15.53 -14.88
N GLY A 79 -27.65 -14.93 -13.78
CA GLY A 79 -28.00 -13.56 -13.39
C GLY A 79 -29.37 -13.41 -12.70
N GLU A 80 -30.13 -14.50 -12.54
CA GLU A 80 -31.39 -14.49 -11.78
C GLU A 80 -31.12 -14.18 -10.30
N VAL A 81 -31.98 -13.35 -9.69
CA VAL A 81 -31.89 -12.98 -8.27
C VAL A 81 -32.95 -13.74 -7.51
N VAL A 82 -32.54 -14.52 -6.52
CA VAL A 82 -33.41 -15.40 -5.73
C VAL A 82 -33.17 -15.20 -4.23
N VAL A 83 -34.17 -15.56 -3.42
CA VAL A 83 -34.03 -15.50 -1.96
C VAL A 83 -33.03 -16.58 -1.52
N ARG A 84 -32.09 -16.22 -0.64
CA ARG A 84 -31.01 -17.10 -0.18
C ARG A 84 -31.53 -18.41 0.42
N GLU A 85 -32.60 -18.35 1.22
CA GLU A 85 -33.22 -19.55 1.82
C GLU A 85 -33.74 -20.52 0.75
N GLU A 86 -34.34 -20.01 -0.33
CA GLU A 86 -34.84 -20.83 -1.44
C GLU A 86 -33.69 -21.43 -2.26
N PHE A 87 -32.65 -20.64 -2.49
CA PHE A 87 -31.43 -21.08 -3.17
C PHE A 87 -30.71 -22.21 -2.40
N GLU A 88 -30.52 -22.04 -1.09
CA GLU A 88 -29.90 -23.05 -0.23
C GLU A 88 -30.76 -24.32 -0.15
N ALA A 89 -32.09 -24.19 -0.08
CA ALA A 89 -33.01 -25.32 -0.12
C ALA A 89 -32.96 -26.07 -1.46
N ALA A 90 -32.88 -25.35 -2.59
CA ALA A 90 -32.75 -25.92 -3.91
C ALA A 90 -31.43 -26.71 -4.05
N ASN A 91 -30.30 -26.14 -3.62
CA ASN A 91 -29.00 -26.84 -3.63
C ASN A 91 -28.99 -28.05 -2.68
N ALA A 92 -29.60 -27.94 -1.50
CA ALA A 92 -29.75 -29.07 -0.58
C ALA A 92 -30.61 -30.21 -1.19
N SER A 93 -31.63 -29.88 -1.99
CA SER A 93 -32.44 -30.87 -2.70
C SER A 93 -31.65 -31.58 -3.80
N ILE A 94 -30.75 -30.87 -4.48
CA ILE A 94 -29.84 -31.43 -5.49
C ILE A 94 -28.84 -32.39 -4.84
N ARG A 95 -28.25 -32.02 -3.70
CA ARG A 95 -27.38 -32.91 -2.91
C ARG A 95 -28.06 -34.23 -2.53
N ARG A 96 -29.38 -34.22 -2.33
CA ARG A 96 -30.18 -35.40 -1.98
C ARG A 96 -30.65 -36.19 -3.21
N SER A 97 -30.59 -35.61 -4.40
CA SER A 97 -30.99 -36.25 -5.65
C SER A 97 -29.93 -37.26 -6.12
N ARG A 98 -30.38 -38.36 -6.74
CA ARG A 98 -29.48 -39.32 -7.41
C ARG A 98 -29.19 -38.97 -8.87
N THR A 99 -29.95 -38.06 -9.47
CA THR A 99 -29.90 -37.73 -10.91
C THR A 99 -29.38 -36.34 -11.22
N LYS A 100 -29.42 -35.42 -10.26
CA LYS A 100 -28.88 -34.06 -10.38
C LYS A 100 -27.61 -33.99 -9.54
N THR A 101 -26.51 -33.55 -10.11
CA THR A 101 -25.19 -33.58 -9.44
C THR A 101 -24.54 -32.21 -9.35
N THR A 102 -25.01 -31.23 -10.13
CA THR A 102 -24.36 -29.93 -10.23
C THR A 102 -25.12 -28.88 -9.43
N GLU A 103 -24.52 -28.38 -8.37
CA GLU A 103 -25.06 -27.27 -7.57
C GLU A 103 -24.98 -25.97 -8.35
N ALA A 104 -25.96 -25.08 -8.14
CA ALA A 104 -25.86 -23.72 -8.63
C ALA A 104 -24.98 -22.90 -7.68
N TRP A 105 -24.19 -22.00 -8.24
CA TRP A 105 -23.42 -21.03 -7.47
C TRP A 105 -24.01 -19.65 -7.66
N GLY A 106 -23.99 -18.86 -6.59
CA GLY A 106 -24.44 -17.49 -6.62
C GLY A 106 -23.72 -16.65 -5.58
N GLU A 107 -23.65 -15.36 -5.85
CA GLU A 107 -23.01 -14.38 -4.98
C GLU A 107 -24.08 -13.58 -4.23
N PRO A 108 -23.79 -13.12 -3.00
CA PRO A 108 -24.71 -12.25 -2.26
C PRO A 108 -25.12 -11.04 -3.10
N TYR A 109 -26.42 -10.73 -3.13
CA TYR A 109 -26.97 -9.64 -3.92
C TYR A 109 -27.67 -8.61 -3.03
N ALA A 110 -27.40 -7.34 -3.30
CA ALA A 110 -28.08 -6.20 -2.70
C ALA A 110 -28.75 -5.34 -3.77
N PHE A 111 -29.89 -4.75 -3.44
CA PHE A 111 -30.62 -3.85 -4.34
C PHE A 111 -30.03 -2.45 -4.25
N TYR A 112 -29.45 -1.99 -5.34
CA TYR A 112 -28.88 -0.65 -5.41
C TYR A 112 -29.93 0.33 -5.90
N LEU A 113 -30.20 1.35 -5.08
CA LEU A 113 -31.24 2.32 -5.37
C LEU A 113 -30.63 3.71 -5.57
N PRO A 114 -31.01 4.44 -6.63
CA PRO A 114 -30.70 5.86 -6.78
C PRO A 114 -31.57 6.72 -5.84
N ALA A 115 -31.19 7.99 -5.67
CA ALA A 115 -31.79 8.88 -4.68
C ALA A 115 -33.31 9.11 -4.86
N TRP A 116 -33.82 9.16 -6.10
CA TRP A 116 -35.25 9.39 -6.37
C TRP A 116 -36.12 8.14 -6.18
N GLU A 117 -35.53 6.94 -6.31
CA GLU A 117 -36.25 5.69 -6.00
C GLU A 117 -36.35 5.51 -4.48
N GLU A 118 -35.28 5.84 -3.77
CA GLU A 118 -35.23 5.84 -2.30
C GLU A 118 -36.30 6.72 -1.66
N GLU A 119 -36.59 7.89 -2.25
CA GLU A 119 -37.53 8.87 -1.69
C GLU A 119 -38.95 8.30 -1.46
N ASN A 120 -39.37 7.34 -2.28
CA ASN A 120 -40.71 6.74 -2.23
C ASN A 120 -40.77 5.47 -1.36
N LEU A 121 -39.68 5.09 -0.70
CA LEU A 121 -39.54 3.84 0.04
C LEU A 121 -39.25 4.10 1.51
N ASN A 122 -39.69 3.16 2.37
CA ASN A 122 -39.40 3.19 3.79
C ASN A 122 -38.17 2.33 4.11
N ILE A 123 -37.07 2.98 4.52
CA ILE A 123 -35.78 2.30 4.74
C ILE A 123 -35.41 2.30 6.21
N ALA A 124 -35.35 1.12 6.82
CA ALA A 124 -34.88 0.93 8.19
C ALA A 124 -33.35 1.04 8.30
N GLN A 125 -32.89 1.49 9.47
CA GLN A 125 -31.47 1.57 9.80
C GLN A 125 -30.83 0.19 9.98
N ALA A 126 -29.54 0.07 9.69
CA ALA A 126 -28.80 -1.19 9.82
C ALA A 126 -28.74 -1.74 11.27
N ASN A 127 -28.83 -0.87 12.28
CA ASN A 127 -28.82 -1.23 13.70
C ASN A 127 -30.19 -1.74 14.21
N ALA A 128 -31.21 -1.83 13.35
CA ALA A 128 -32.49 -2.39 13.74
C ALA A 128 -32.32 -3.85 14.20
N ARG A 129 -32.97 -4.21 15.31
CA ARG A 129 -32.78 -5.53 15.92
C ARG A 129 -33.51 -6.61 15.11
N VAL A 130 -32.73 -7.52 14.54
CA VAL A 130 -33.21 -8.63 13.70
C VAL A 130 -32.84 -9.97 14.33
N ASN A 131 -33.74 -10.95 14.26
CA ASN A 131 -33.44 -12.31 14.74
C ASN A 131 -32.68 -13.16 13.70
N LYS A 132 -32.24 -14.37 14.09
CA LYS A 132 -31.52 -15.30 13.18
C LYS A 132 -32.30 -15.71 11.92
N LYS A 133 -33.62 -15.50 11.89
CA LYS A 133 -34.49 -15.78 10.73
C LYS A 133 -34.80 -14.52 9.93
N GLY A 134 -34.17 -13.39 10.20
CA GLY A 134 -34.39 -12.13 9.48
C GLY A 134 -35.62 -11.34 9.94
N ALA A 135 -36.39 -11.77 10.95
CA ALA A 135 -37.56 -11.00 11.40
C ALA A 135 -37.16 -9.85 12.33
N LEU A 136 -37.76 -8.68 12.11
CA LEU A 136 -37.63 -7.50 12.96
C LEU A 136 -38.28 -7.76 14.33
N LEU A 137 -37.51 -7.55 15.39
CA LEU A 137 -37.93 -7.85 16.77
C LEU A 137 -38.86 -6.78 17.35
N ASP A 138 -38.63 -5.52 16.99
CA ASP A 138 -39.40 -4.39 17.47
C ASP A 138 -40.63 -4.16 16.58
N ASP A 139 -41.80 -3.90 17.19
CA ASP A 139 -43.03 -3.64 16.43
C ASP A 139 -42.99 -2.28 15.71
N LYS A 140 -42.26 -1.32 16.28
CA LYS A 140 -42.02 0.01 15.73
C LYS A 140 -40.54 0.21 15.43
N ILE A 141 -40.22 0.62 14.20
CA ILE A 141 -38.87 0.75 13.68
C ILE A 141 -38.64 2.20 13.25
N ILE A 142 -37.46 2.73 13.55
CA ILE A 142 -37.01 4.01 13.00
C ILE A 142 -36.57 3.77 11.55
N ALA A 143 -37.25 4.44 10.62
CA ALA A 143 -36.98 4.35 9.19
C ALA A 143 -36.90 5.74 8.57
N ARG A 144 -36.14 5.88 7.48
CA ARG A 144 -36.21 7.05 6.63
C ARG A 144 -37.33 6.90 5.62
N SER A 145 -38.12 7.95 5.46
CA SER A 145 -39.19 8.05 4.47
C SER A 145 -39.23 9.50 3.96
N GLY A 146 -39.12 9.70 2.65
CA GLY A 146 -39.11 11.06 2.06
C GLY A 146 -37.99 11.99 2.57
N GLY A 147 -36.87 11.43 3.05
CA GLY A 147 -35.76 12.19 3.63
C GLY A 147 -35.87 12.54 5.11
N GLU A 148 -37.00 12.22 5.76
CA GLU A 148 -37.21 12.41 7.21
C GLU A 148 -37.10 11.08 7.98
N PHE A 149 -36.74 11.13 9.26
CA PHE A 149 -36.73 9.97 10.15
C PHE A 149 -38.07 9.84 10.87
N LEU A 150 -38.81 8.77 10.55
CA LEU A 150 -40.12 8.46 11.11
C LEU A 150 -40.09 7.13 11.86
N VAL A 151 -40.97 7.00 12.85
CA VAL A 151 -41.20 5.73 13.54
C VAL A 151 -42.41 5.06 12.89
N ILE A 152 -42.17 3.96 12.17
CA ILE A 152 -43.19 3.24 11.41
C ILE A 152 -43.37 1.82 11.95
N ASP A 153 -44.48 1.17 11.61
CA ASP A 153 -44.70 -0.22 11.98
C ASP A 153 -43.80 -1.14 11.14
N ARG A 154 -43.31 -2.25 11.71
CA ARG A 154 -42.35 -3.16 11.04
C ARG A 154 -42.83 -3.72 9.68
N ASP A 155 -44.14 -3.79 9.48
CA ASP A 155 -44.75 -4.32 8.24
C ASP A 155 -44.74 -3.29 7.10
N GLN A 156 -44.48 -2.01 7.41
CA GLN A 156 -44.39 -0.91 6.45
C GLN A 156 -42.96 -0.66 5.95
N VAL A 157 -41.97 -1.37 6.49
CA VAL A 157 -40.57 -1.28 6.08
C VAL A 157 -40.39 -2.01 4.75
N ASP A 158 -39.89 -1.32 3.73
CA ASP A 158 -39.64 -1.89 2.40
C ASP A 158 -38.20 -2.41 2.26
N PHE A 159 -37.24 -1.68 2.84
CA PHE A 159 -35.82 -1.99 2.76
C PHE A 159 -35.11 -1.74 4.09
N ILE A 160 -33.94 -2.32 4.25
CA ILE A 160 -33.02 -2.06 5.35
C ILE A 160 -31.61 -1.87 4.80
N ASP A 161 -30.84 -1.00 5.43
CA ASP A 161 -29.42 -0.80 5.18
C ASP A 161 -28.61 -2.10 5.24
N VAL A 162 -27.55 -2.22 4.42
CA VAL A 162 -26.72 -3.44 4.37
C VAL A 162 -25.73 -3.50 5.53
N SER A 163 -25.15 -2.37 5.91
CA SER A 163 -24.16 -2.24 6.99
C SER A 163 -24.14 -0.82 7.53
N PRO A 164 -23.90 -0.58 8.83
CA PRO A 164 -23.76 0.77 9.38
C PRO A 164 -22.60 1.56 8.75
N ARG A 165 -21.55 0.87 8.27
CA ARG A 165 -20.39 1.48 7.59
C ARG A 165 -20.77 2.14 6.26
N GLN A 166 -21.94 1.82 5.70
CA GLN A 166 -22.34 2.35 4.39
C GLN A 166 -22.49 3.86 4.35
N VAL A 167 -22.70 4.51 5.50
CA VAL A 167 -22.89 5.96 5.58
C VAL A 167 -21.58 6.72 5.38
N VAL A 168 -20.47 6.11 5.78
CA VAL A 168 -19.15 6.77 5.85
C VAL A 168 -18.25 6.40 4.67
N SER A 169 -17.23 7.21 4.42
CA SER A 169 -16.16 6.90 3.46
C SER A 169 -15.18 5.90 4.05
N VAL A 170 -14.31 5.39 3.18
CA VAL A 170 -13.22 4.47 3.56
C VAL A 170 -12.32 5.07 4.65
N ALA A 171 -11.95 6.36 4.56
CA ALA A 171 -11.06 6.99 5.54
C ALA A 171 -11.72 7.19 6.90
N ALA A 172 -13.02 7.53 6.93
CA ALA A 172 -13.78 7.62 8.16
C ALA A 172 -14.07 6.21 8.75
N ALA A 173 -14.23 5.19 7.90
CA ALA A 173 -14.43 3.81 8.32
C ALA A 173 -13.22 3.16 8.99
N LEU A 174 -12.03 3.79 8.94
CA LEU A 174 -10.80 3.36 9.62
C LEU A 174 -10.64 3.92 11.06
N ILE A 175 -11.56 4.80 11.48
CA ILE A 175 -11.55 5.39 12.83
C ILE A 175 -12.36 4.48 13.76
N PRO A 176 -11.74 3.80 14.74
CA PRO A 176 -12.49 3.04 15.74
C PRO A 176 -13.29 3.99 16.63
N PHE A 177 -14.37 3.52 17.26
CA PHE A 177 -15.20 4.35 18.16
C PHE A 177 -15.66 5.68 17.57
N LEU A 178 -15.84 5.76 16.25
CA LEU A 178 -16.25 6.98 15.56
C LEU A 178 -17.55 7.57 16.11
N GLU A 179 -18.45 6.71 16.60
CA GLU A 179 -19.71 7.09 17.22
C GLU A 179 -19.57 7.90 18.53
N HIS A 180 -18.38 7.93 19.12
CA HIS A 180 -18.06 8.69 20.34
C HIS A 180 -17.30 10.00 20.06
N ASP A 181 -17.09 10.34 18.78
CA ASP A 181 -16.41 11.56 18.37
C ASP A 181 -17.38 12.58 17.76
N ASP A 182 -17.16 13.86 18.06
CA ASP A 182 -17.80 14.95 17.34
C ASP A 182 -17.47 14.89 15.83
N ALA A 183 -18.45 15.20 14.99
CA ALA A 183 -18.31 15.12 13.53
C ALA A 183 -17.16 15.99 12.98
N ASN A 184 -16.86 17.14 13.59
CA ASN A 184 -15.74 17.97 13.16
C ASN A 184 -14.39 17.32 13.49
N ARG A 185 -14.30 16.55 14.58
CA ARG A 185 -13.10 15.79 14.94
C ARG A 185 -12.92 14.59 14.03
N ALA A 186 -13.99 13.88 13.72
CA ALA A 186 -14.00 12.82 12.72
C ALA A 186 -13.54 13.29 11.33
N LEU A 187 -13.99 14.48 10.90
CA LEU A 187 -13.56 15.13 9.65
C LEU A 187 -12.05 15.39 9.68
N MET A 188 -11.54 15.97 10.77
CA MET A 188 -10.11 16.22 10.93
C MET A 188 -9.30 14.91 10.95
N GLY A 189 -9.79 13.89 11.67
CA GLY A 189 -9.18 12.57 11.76
C GLY A 189 -9.05 11.88 10.41
N SER A 190 -10.13 11.82 9.64
CA SER A 190 -10.10 11.24 8.28
C SER A 190 -9.17 12.01 7.34
N ASN A 191 -9.13 13.35 7.43
CA ASN A 191 -8.22 14.17 6.65
C ASN A 191 -6.75 14.00 7.02
N MET A 192 -6.43 13.85 8.31
CA MET A 192 -5.06 13.70 8.80
C MET A 192 -4.48 12.33 8.50
N GLN A 193 -5.29 11.27 8.52
CA GLN A 193 -4.85 9.92 8.11
C GLN A 193 -4.26 9.91 6.69
N ARG A 194 -4.83 10.69 5.76
CA ARG A 194 -4.33 10.83 4.38
C ARG A 194 -2.99 11.55 4.27
N GLN A 195 -2.57 12.25 5.32
CA GLN A 195 -1.31 12.99 5.40
C GLN A 195 -0.22 12.20 6.12
N ALA A 196 -0.51 10.99 6.59
CA ALA A 196 0.45 10.15 7.28
C ALA A 196 1.61 9.77 6.35
N VAL A 197 2.84 9.98 6.81
CA VAL A 197 4.03 9.64 6.00
C VAL A 197 4.40 8.17 6.14
N PRO A 198 4.90 7.53 5.07
CA PRO A 198 5.46 6.18 5.15
C PRO A 198 6.61 6.08 6.13
N LEU A 199 6.44 5.23 7.15
CA LEU A 199 7.47 4.94 8.14
C LEU A 199 8.40 3.82 7.66
N VAL A 200 9.63 3.77 8.17
CA VAL A 200 10.58 2.70 7.86
C VAL A 200 10.11 1.33 8.38
N ARG A 201 9.46 1.36 9.55
CA ARG A 201 8.92 0.19 10.27
C ARG A 201 7.48 0.49 10.67
N PRO A 202 6.51 0.45 9.75
CA PRO A 202 5.11 0.66 10.13
C PRO A 202 4.62 -0.46 11.06
N GLU A 203 3.63 -0.14 11.89
CA GLU A 203 3.00 -1.10 12.80
C GLU A 203 1.47 -1.06 12.61
N ALA A 204 0.83 -2.22 12.52
CA ALA A 204 -0.61 -2.36 12.40
C ALA A 204 -1.30 -1.90 13.69
N PRO A 205 -2.47 -1.28 13.61
CA PRO A 205 -3.18 -0.81 14.79
C PRO A 205 -3.64 -1.99 15.65
N VAL A 206 -3.38 -1.94 16.96
CA VAL A 206 -3.93 -2.92 17.92
C VAL A 206 -5.46 -2.83 17.95
N VAL A 207 -6.00 -1.62 17.81
CA VAL A 207 -7.42 -1.33 17.75
C VAL A 207 -7.77 -0.86 16.33
N GLY A 208 -8.17 -1.77 15.46
CA GLY A 208 -8.62 -1.49 14.09
C GLY A 208 -10.14 -1.49 13.94
N THR A 209 -10.63 -1.38 12.70
CA THR A 209 -12.05 -1.53 12.36
C THR A 209 -12.33 -2.77 11.50
N GLY A 210 -11.26 -3.44 11.02
CA GLY A 210 -11.31 -4.52 10.04
C GLY A 210 -11.42 -4.02 8.60
N MET A 211 -11.30 -2.71 8.37
CA MET A 211 -11.20 -2.13 7.01
C MET A 211 -9.74 -2.08 6.53
N GLU A 212 -8.78 -2.24 7.43
CA GLU A 212 -7.35 -2.06 7.17
C GLU A 212 -6.83 -3.02 6.08
N SER A 213 -7.22 -4.30 6.13
CA SER A 213 -6.85 -5.30 5.12
C SER A 213 -7.46 -5.00 3.76
N VAL A 214 -8.75 -4.68 3.73
CA VAL A 214 -9.49 -4.32 2.50
C VAL A 214 -8.85 -3.12 1.82
N VAL A 215 -8.51 -2.07 2.58
CA VAL A 215 -7.87 -0.87 2.04
C VAL A 215 -6.46 -1.16 1.52
N ALA A 216 -5.69 -1.98 2.23
CA ALA A 216 -4.35 -2.35 1.79
C ALA A 216 -4.39 -3.13 0.47
N GLU A 217 -5.27 -4.12 0.35
CA GLU A 217 -5.47 -4.94 -0.86
C GLU A 217 -5.97 -4.12 -2.06
N ASP A 218 -7.06 -3.37 -1.90
CA ASP A 218 -7.69 -2.61 -2.98
C ASP A 218 -6.85 -1.41 -3.45
N SER A 219 -5.97 -0.88 -2.59
CA SER A 219 -5.06 0.21 -2.96
C SER A 219 -3.99 -0.20 -3.98
N GLY A 220 -3.70 -1.50 -4.11
CA GLY A 220 -2.58 -2.02 -4.88
C GLY A 220 -1.20 -1.70 -4.27
N ALA A 221 -1.15 -1.24 -3.01
CA ALA A 221 0.11 -1.03 -2.30
C ALA A 221 0.80 -2.37 -1.99
N VAL A 222 0.02 -3.36 -1.58
CA VAL A 222 0.46 -4.73 -1.34
C VAL A 222 0.47 -5.54 -2.63
N VAL A 223 1.33 -6.56 -2.70
CA VAL A 223 1.39 -7.47 -3.84
C VAL A 223 0.50 -8.67 -3.54
N VAL A 224 -0.58 -8.82 -4.30
CA VAL A 224 -1.55 -9.91 -4.12
C VAL A 224 -1.30 -11.05 -5.11
N CYS A 225 -1.45 -12.29 -4.63
CA CYS A 225 -1.32 -13.50 -5.43
C CYS A 225 -2.49 -13.63 -6.42
N ARG A 226 -2.17 -13.76 -7.72
CA ARG A 226 -3.15 -13.85 -8.81
C ARG A 226 -3.76 -15.24 -8.97
N ARG A 227 -2.95 -16.28 -8.75
CA ARG A 227 -3.28 -17.69 -9.01
C ARG A 227 -2.72 -18.56 -7.89
N VAL A 228 -3.46 -19.62 -7.55
CA VAL A 228 -3.03 -20.60 -6.55
C VAL A 228 -1.71 -21.26 -6.99
N GLY A 229 -0.77 -21.42 -6.07
CA GLY A 229 0.52 -21.97 -6.39
C GLY A 229 1.43 -22.20 -5.20
N ILE A 230 2.67 -22.56 -5.50
CA ILE A 230 3.76 -22.70 -4.52
C ILE A 230 4.81 -21.66 -4.83
N VAL A 231 5.29 -20.96 -3.81
CA VAL A 231 6.40 -20.02 -3.93
C VAL A 231 7.68 -20.79 -4.27
N ASP A 232 8.25 -20.53 -5.45
CA ASP A 232 9.49 -21.17 -5.93
C ASP A 232 10.72 -20.48 -5.36
N LYS A 233 10.74 -19.15 -5.45
CA LYS A 233 11.87 -18.32 -5.04
C LYS A 233 11.40 -16.98 -4.49
N VAL A 234 12.02 -16.54 -3.40
CA VAL A 234 11.76 -15.24 -2.78
C VAL A 234 13.05 -14.44 -2.70
N ASP A 235 13.03 -13.26 -3.30
CA ASP A 235 14.10 -12.28 -3.19
C ASP A 235 13.51 -10.94 -2.72
N CYS A 236 14.37 -10.06 -2.23
CA CYS A 236 14.02 -8.69 -1.89
C CYS A 236 13.52 -7.88 -3.10
N GLN A 237 13.79 -8.31 -4.34
CA GLN A 237 13.39 -7.65 -5.58
C GLN A 237 12.23 -8.32 -6.33
N ARG A 238 12.00 -9.61 -6.12
CA ARG A 238 10.98 -10.36 -6.86
C ARG A 238 10.53 -11.60 -6.09
N ILE A 239 9.29 -12.01 -6.33
CA ILE A 239 8.70 -13.25 -5.83
C ILE A 239 8.27 -14.07 -7.04
N ILE A 240 8.61 -15.36 -7.06
CA ILE A 240 8.22 -16.25 -8.13
C ILE A 240 7.28 -17.31 -7.57
N VAL A 241 6.06 -17.37 -8.11
CA VAL A 241 5.05 -18.37 -7.74
C VAL A 241 4.86 -19.33 -8.89
N ARG A 242 5.12 -20.61 -8.64
CA ARG A 242 4.80 -21.70 -9.55
C ARG A 242 3.33 -22.05 -9.42
N VAL A 243 2.57 -21.85 -10.49
CA VAL A 243 1.12 -22.01 -10.50
C VAL A 243 0.76 -23.50 -10.50
N GLU A 244 -0.19 -23.87 -9.63
CA GLU A 244 -0.79 -25.21 -9.64
C GLU A 244 -2.04 -25.23 -10.53
N ASP A 245 -2.25 -26.34 -11.24
CA ASP A 245 -3.25 -26.44 -12.30
C ASP A 245 -4.66 -26.65 -11.73
N GLU A 246 -5.52 -25.64 -11.80
CA GLU A 246 -6.97 -25.72 -11.51
C GLU A 246 -7.80 -26.20 -12.71
N GLY A 247 -7.26 -27.09 -13.55
CA GLY A 247 -8.04 -27.79 -14.58
C GLY A 247 -8.27 -27.02 -15.88
N GLN A 248 -7.71 -25.81 -16.04
CA GLN A 248 -7.75 -25.05 -17.30
C GLN A 248 -6.52 -25.25 -18.19
N GLY A 249 -5.50 -25.99 -17.74
CA GLY A 249 -4.32 -26.27 -18.56
C GLY A 249 -3.46 -25.02 -18.81
N GLU A 250 -3.54 -24.02 -17.94
CA GLU A 250 -2.56 -22.94 -17.91
C GLU A 250 -1.28 -23.46 -17.23
N PHE A 251 -0.15 -23.30 -17.90
CA PHE A 251 1.18 -23.62 -17.40
C PHE A 251 1.93 -22.30 -17.25
N GLY A 252 2.66 -22.11 -16.15
CA GLY A 252 3.54 -20.95 -16.02
C GLY A 252 4.03 -20.70 -14.61
N ALA A 253 4.86 -19.67 -14.51
CA ALA A 253 5.24 -19.02 -13.28
C ALA A 253 4.66 -17.60 -13.29
N ASP A 254 4.19 -17.12 -12.16
CA ASP A 254 3.91 -15.70 -11.97
C ASP A 254 5.14 -15.07 -11.30
N ILE A 255 5.76 -14.12 -11.99
CA ILE A 255 6.85 -13.30 -11.45
C ILE A 255 6.27 -11.98 -10.99
N TYR A 256 6.37 -11.73 -9.69
CA TYR A 256 5.95 -10.49 -9.05
C TYR A 256 7.19 -9.64 -8.77
N GLN A 257 7.39 -8.58 -9.57
CA GLN A 257 8.48 -7.64 -9.35
C GLN A 257 8.12 -6.69 -8.21
N LEU A 258 8.96 -6.61 -7.18
CA LEU A 258 8.77 -5.73 -6.04
C LEU A 258 9.35 -4.34 -6.34
N THR A 259 8.60 -3.31 -5.95
CA THR A 259 9.06 -1.92 -6.04
C THR A 259 10.00 -1.62 -4.88
N LYS A 260 11.23 -1.17 -5.16
CA LYS A 260 12.24 -0.84 -4.13
C LYS A 260 12.61 0.62 -4.16
N PHE A 261 12.47 1.28 -3.00
CA PHE A 261 12.87 2.67 -2.76
C PHE A 261 12.53 3.64 -3.92
N ARG A 262 11.30 3.56 -4.43
CA ARG A 262 10.82 4.43 -5.49
C ARG A 262 10.31 5.73 -4.89
N ARG A 263 10.61 6.87 -5.53
CA ARG A 263 10.06 8.18 -5.17
C ARG A 263 8.54 8.21 -5.40
N SER A 264 7.79 8.71 -4.42
CA SER A 264 6.38 9.07 -4.55
C SER A 264 6.20 10.52 -5.01
N ASN A 265 4.98 10.90 -5.37
CA ASN A 265 4.66 12.28 -5.76
C ASN A 265 4.88 13.30 -4.63
N GLN A 266 4.76 12.89 -3.36
CA GLN A 266 5.06 13.73 -2.19
C GLN A 266 6.49 13.55 -1.67
N ASN A 267 7.42 13.06 -2.51
CA ASN A 267 8.82 12.81 -2.15
C ASN A 267 9.02 11.80 -1.02
N THR A 268 8.03 10.96 -0.71
CA THR A 268 8.18 9.84 0.24
C THR A 268 8.71 8.60 -0.48
N SER A 269 9.06 7.56 0.28
CA SER A 269 9.54 6.30 -0.27
C SER A 269 8.44 5.25 -0.41
N ILE A 270 8.32 4.68 -1.60
CA ILE A 270 7.53 3.48 -1.88
C ILE A 270 8.49 2.30 -1.90
N ASN A 271 8.32 1.37 -0.96
CA ASN A 271 9.16 0.19 -0.84
C ASN A 271 8.31 -1.00 -0.44
N GLN A 272 8.47 -2.11 -1.17
CA GLN A 272 7.79 -3.37 -0.92
C GLN A 272 8.74 -4.38 -0.27
N LYS A 273 8.21 -5.18 0.66
CA LYS A 273 8.94 -6.21 1.40
C LYS A 273 8.20 -7.55 1.28
N PRO A 274 8.87 -8.63 0.84
CA PRO A 274 8.23 -9.95 0.76
C PRO A 274 7.81 -10.42 2.15
N LEU A 275 6.64 -11.06 2.23
CA LEU A 275 6.09 -11.69 3.44
C LEU A 275 6.17 -13.21 3.39
N VAL A 276 6.13 -13.79 2.19
CA VAL A 276 6.10 -15.23 1.99
C VAL A 276 7.50 -15.83 2.00
N GLU A 277 7.57 -17.12 2.32
CA GLU A 277 8.82 -17.92 2.31
C GLU A 277 8.86 -18.89 1.13
N GLU A 278 10.06 -19.33 0.75
CA GLU A 278 10.25 -20.34 -0.30
C GLU A 278 9.60 -21.67 0.09
N GLY A 279 8.82 -22.25 -0.82
CA GLY A 279 8.07 -23.49 -0.59
C GLY A 279 6.69 -23.29 0.05
N GLN A 280 6.31 -22.07 0.44
CA GLN A 280 4.99 -21.77 0.98
C GLN A 280 3.90 -21.97 -0.09
N GLN A 281 2.78 -22.61 0.29
CA GLN A 281 1.58 -22.66 -0.54
C GLN A 281 0.82 -21.35 -0.41
N VAL A 282 0.44 -20.78 -1.56
CA VAL A 282 -0.26 -19.50 -1.65
C VAL A 282 -1.58 -19.65 -2.41
N VAL A 283 -2.60 -18.96 -1.93
CA VAL A 283 -3.94 -18.95 -2.55
C VAL A 283 -4.19 -17.65 -3.31
N LYS A 284 -5.10 -17.68 -4.28
CA LYS A 284 -5.55 -16.47 -4.98
C LYS A 284 -6.10 -15.47 -3.96
N GLY A 285 -5.65 -14.22 -4.04
CA GLY A 285 -6.03 -13.16 -3.10
C GLY A 285 -5.10 -13.02 -1.90
N GLN A 286 -4.20 -13.96 -1.65
CA GLN A 286 -3.26 -13.84 -0.53
C GLN A 286 -2.20 -12.77 -0.78
N VAL A 287 -1.88 -11.97 0.25
CA VAL A 287 -0.80 -10.99 0.20
C VAL A 287 0.57 -11.69 0.21
N LEU A 288 1.38 -11.40 -0.82
CA LEU A 288 2.74 -11.93 -1.01
C LEU A 288 3.82 -10.97 -0.48
N ALA A 289 3.57 -9.66 -0.56
CA ALA A 289 4.50 -8.63 -0.10
C ALA A 289 3.74 -7.42 0.43
N ASP A 290 4.24 -6.87 1.54
CA ASP A 290 3.81 -5.58 2.08
C ASP A 290 4.35 -4.43 1.24
N GLY A 291 3.58 -3.34 1.21
CA GLY A 291 3.95 -2.06 0.60
C GLY A 291 4.32 -0.98 1.62
N PRO A 292 4.29 0.30 1.21
CA PRO A 292 4.44 1.41 2.15
C PRO A 292 3.22 1.48 3.09
N ASN A 293 3.47 1.68 4.38
CA ASN A 293 2.43 1.75 5.41
C ASN A 293 1.50 0.53 5.42
N THR A 294 2.06 -0.67 5.26
CA THR A 294 1.33 -1.91 5.51
C THR A 294 2.17 -2.86 6.36
N GLN A 295 1.49 -3.69 7.15
CA GLN A 295 2.11 -4.77 7.92
C GLN A 295 1.21 -6.00 7.84
N GLN A 296 1.76 -7.12 7.37
CA GLN A 296 1.04 -8.40 7.23
C GLN A 296 -0.26 -8.28 6.42
N GLY A 297 -0.28 -7.42 5.39
CA GLY A 297 -1.47 -7.19 4.58
C GLY A 297 -2.50 -6.22 5.18
N GLU A 298 -2.26 -5.66 6.37
CA GLU A 298 -3.10 -4.62 6.95
C GLU A 298 -2.50 -3.22 6.75
N LEU A 299 -3.35 -2.20 6.62
CA LEU A 299 -2.94 -0.81 6.58
C LEU A 299 -2.35 -0.36 7.92
N ALA A 300 -1.11 0.09 7.90
CA ALA A 300 -0.31 0.48 9.05
C ALA A 300 0.29 1.88 8.82
N LEU A 301 -0.47 2.93 9.16
CA LEU A 301 -0.10 4.34 8.93
C LEU A 301 0.82 4.95 10.03
N GLY A 302 1.01 4.27 11.15
CA GLY A 302 1.63 4.79 12.37
C GLY A 302 2.15 3.70 13.31
N HIS A 303 2.11 3.99 14.61
CA HIS A 303 2.52 3.10 15.69
C HIS A 303 1.56 3.16 16.87
N ASN A 304 1.42 2.02 17.56
CA ASN A 304 0.79 1.96 18.87
C ASN A 304 1.81 2.43 19.91
N VAL A 305 1.47 3.45 20.68
CA VAL A 305 2.37 4.05 21.67
C VAL A 305 1.71 4.16 23.03
N LEU A 306 2.48 3.91 24.08
CA LEU A 306 2.03 4.04 25.46
C LEU A 306 1.92 5.53 25.82
N VAL A 307 0.71 5.99 26.09
CA VAL A 307 0.42 7.39 26.38
C VAL A 307 -0.08 7.60 27.80
N ALA A 308 0.22 8.77 28.36
CA ALA A 308 -0.40 9.26 29.58
C ALA A 308 -1.13 10.58 29.34
N PHE A 309 -2.37 10.67 29.80
CA PHE A 309 -3.18 11.89 29.73
C PHE A 309 -3.00 12.73 31.00
N MET A 310 -1.94 13.54 31.05
CA MET A 310 -1.65 14.42 32.19
C MET A 310 -0.92 15.70 31.75
N PRO A 311 -1.07 16.83 32.46
CA PRO A 311 -0.23 17.99 32.22
C PRO A 311 1.22 17.70 32.63
N TRP A 312 2.18 18.15 31.82
CA TRP A 312 3.60 17.93 32.07
C TRP A 312 4.39 19.22 31.97
N ARG A 313 4.62 19.89 33.12
CA ARG A 313 5.49 21.07 33.28
C ARG A 313 5.31 22.18 32.23
N GLY A 314 4.12 22.29 31.64
CA GLY A 314 3.80 23.23 30.56
C GLY A 314 4.31 22.83 29.16
N TYR A 315 5.00 21.70 29.02
CA TYR A 315 5.51 21.24 27.73
C TYR A 315 4.40 20.76 26.80
N ASN A 316 3.30 20.22 27.32
CA ASN A 316 2.10 19.87 26.56
C ASN A 316 1.00 20.93 26.65
N PHE A 317 1.37 22.21 26.75
CA PHE A 317 0.41 23.31 26.72
C PHE A 317 -0.34 23.37 25.37
N GLU A 318 -1.63 23.73 25.42
CA GLU A 318 -2.55 23.63 24.29
C GLU A 318 -2.55 22.21 23.66
N ASP A 319 -2.03 22.11 22.45
CA ASP A 319 -1.95 20.90 21.62
C ASP A 319 -0.51 20.41 21.46
N ALA A 320 0.42 20.91 22.29
CA ALA A 320 1.78 20.43 22.26
C ALA A 320 1.87 18.99 22.76
N ILE A 321 2.77 18.21 22.17
CA ILE A 321 3.01 16.81 22.51
C ILE A 321 4.43 16.68 23.07
N VAL A 322 4.55 15.96 24.17
CA VAL A 322 5.85 15.54 24.73
C VAL A 322 6.11 14.11 24.32
N VAL A 323 7.33 13.84 23.84
CA VAL A 323 7.71 12.55 23.26
C VAL A 323 8.95 12.04 23.99
N SER A 324 8.99 10.74 24.30
CA SER A 324 10.18 10.08 24.84
C SER A 324 11.28 9.93 23.79
N GLN A 325 12.53 10.07 24.21
CA GLN A 325 13.71 9.81 23.39
C GLN A 325 13.79 8.37 22.89
N ALA A 326 13.15 7.41 23.60
CA ALA A 326 13.03 6.01 23.15
C ALA A 326 12.46 5.92 21.73
N LEU A 327 11.39 6.69 21.44
CA LEU A 327 10.73 6.70 20.13
C LEU A 327 11.66 7.16 18.99
N VAL A 328 12.61 8.05 19.30
CA VAL A 328 13.61 8.56 18.34
C VAL A 328 14.77 7.58 18.19
N LYS A 329 15.19 6.94 19.29
CA LYS A 329 16.27 5.94 19.34
C LYS A 329 15.90 4.66 18.59
N ASP A 330 14.66 4.21 18.72
CA ASP A 330 14.14 3.00 18.08
C ASP A 330 13.74 3.21 16.61
N ASP A 331 13.87 4.45 16.11
CA ASP A 331 13.50 4.86 14.75
C ASP A 331 12.03 4.54 14.40
N LYS A 332 11.12 4.50 15.38
CA LYS A 332 9.68 4.21 15.16
C LYS A 332 9.06 5.19 14.16
N TYR A 333 9.22 6.49 14.40
CA TYR A 333 8.68 7.56 13.53
C TYR A 333 9.66 8.10 12.48
N THR A 334 10.64 7.29 12.07
CA THR A 334 11.60 7.67 11.03
C THR A 334 10.98 7.40 9.65
N SER A 335 11.00 8.41 8.77
CA SER A 335 10.53 8.31 7.38
C SER A 335 11.68 8.46 6.39
N ILE A 336 11.57 7.83 5.22
CA ILE A 336 12.52 7.99 4.12
C ILE A 336 11.89 8.93 3.08
N HIS A 337 12.59 10.00 2.77
CA HIS A 337 12.22 10.94 1.72
C HIS A 337 13.21 10.81 0.57
N ILE A 338 12.71 10.81 -0.66
CA ILE A 338 13.51 10.71 -1.88
C ILE A 338 13.23 11.95 -2.70
N GLU A 339 14.25 12.80 -2.81
CA GLU A 339 14.20 14.00 -3.63
C GLU A 339 14.88 13.75 -4.97
N GLU A 340 14.28 14.30 -6.01
CA GLU A 340 14.79 14.22 -7.38
C GLU A 340 15.34 15.58 -7.77
N PHE A 341 16.62 15.59 -8.12
CA PHE A 341 17.29 16.75 -8.68
C PHE A 341 17.66 16.46 -10.12
N GLU A 342 17.37 17.41 -11.01
CA GLU A 342 17.67 17.25 -12.42
C GLU A 342 18.50 18.39 -12.98
N THR A 343 19.34 18.06 -13.94
CA THR A 343 20.04 19.04 -14.78
C THR A 343 19.99 18.60 -16.23
N SER A 344 19.91 19.57 -17.13
CA SER A 344 19.95 19.33 -18.58
C SER A 344 21.14 20.06 -19.18
N ALA A 345 21.87 19.33 -20.03
CA ALA A 345 22.86 19.88 -20.95
C ALA A 345 22.14 20.30 -22.23
N ARG A 346 22.21 21.59 -22.55
CA ARG A 346 21.49 22.18 -23.68
C ARG A 346 22.45 22.68 -24.75
N ASP A 347 22.00 22.63 -25.99
CA ASP A 347 22.68 23.31 -27.08
C ASP A 347 22.37 24.80 -27.02
N THR A 348 23.41 25.63 -26.83
CA THR A 348 23.28 27.08 -26.73
C THR A 348 23.89 27.75 -27.96
N LYS A 349 23.57 29.03 -28.17
CA LYS A 349 24.14 29.80 -29.30
C LYS A 349 25.67 29.92 -29.25
N LEU A 350 26.28 29.81 -28.06
CA LEU A 350 27.72 29.92 -27.87
C LEU A 350 28.43 28.56 -27.99
N GLY A 351 27.67 27.46 -28.08
CA GLY A 351 28.15 26.09 -28.10
C GLY A 351 27.29 25.18 -27.21
N PRO A 352 27.51 23.86 -27.29
CA PRO A 352 26.82 22.90 -26.44
C PRO A 352 27.31 23.02 -24.99
N GLU A 353 26.39 22.92 -24.04
CA GLU A 353 26.76 22.64 -22.65
C GLU A 353 27.21 21.18 -22.53
N GLU A 354 28.20 20.94 -21.69
CA GLU A 354 28.78 19.62 -21.48
C GLU A 354 28.64 19.20 -20.02
N ILE A 355 28.34 17.90 -19.82
CA ILE A 355 28.42 17.25 -18.52
C ILE A 355 29.80 16.62 -18.44
N THR A 356 30.63 17.11 -17.52
CA THR A 356 32.03 16.72 -17.39
C THR A 356 32.51 16.90 -15.95
N ARG A 357 33.54 16.13 -15.59
CA ARG A 357 34.27 16.27 -14.32
C ARG A 357 35.22 17.47 -14.32
N ASP A 358 35.61 17.98 -15.48
CA ASP A 358 36.53 19.12 -15.60
C ASP A 358 35.79 20.45 -15.36
N ILE A 359 35.68 20.84 -14.10
CA ILE A 359 34.94 22.03 -13.65
C ILE A 359 35.93 23.12 -13.21
N PRO A 360 35.84 24.35 -13.74
CA PRO A 360 36.77 25.42 -13.39
C PRO A 360 36.63 25.84 -11.91
N ASN A 361 37.75 26.14 -11.25
CA ASN A 361 37.83 26.67 -9.88
C ASN A 361 37.24 25.77 -8.78
N VAL A 362 37.20 24.45 -8.99
CA VAL A 362 36.76 23.47 -8.00
C VAL A 362 37.95 22.66 -7.49
N SER A 363 38.01 22.41 -6.18
CA SER A 363 39.07 21.58 -5.57
C SER A 363 38.90 20.10 -5.90
N GLU A 364 40.00 19.34 -5.98
CA GLU A 364 39.95 17.89 -6.21
C GLU A 364 39.11 17.13 -5.16
N SER A 365 39.10 17.62 -3.92
CA SER A 365 38.29 17.02 -2.84
C SER A 365 36.78 17.09 -3.12
N ALA A 366 36.32 18.16 -3.78
CA ALA A 366 34.91 18.29 -4.17
C ALA A 366 34.55 17.41 -5.37
N LEU A 367 35.54 16.98 -6.17
CA LEU A 367 35.38 16.09 -7.32
C LEU A 367 35.52 14.60 -6.94
N ALA A 368 35.89 14.29 -5.70
CA ALA A 368 36.19 12.92 -5.26
C ALA A 368 35.02 11.93 -5.40
N HIS A 369 33.78 12.43 -5.33
CA HIS A 369 32.57 11.61 -5.44
C HIS A 369 32.00 11.54 -6.86
N LEU A 370 32.59 12.27 -7.82
CA LEU A 370 32.17 12.25 -9.22
C LEU A 370 32.94 11.17 -10.00
N ASP A 371 32.22 10.49 -10.87
CA ASP A 371 32.80 9.57 -11.84
C ASP A 371 33.54 10.31 -12.97
N GLU A 372 34.12 9.56 -13.91
CA GLU A 372 34.83 10.12 -15.06
C GLU A 372 33.94 10.99 -15.96
N ALA A 373 32.62 10.75 -15.98
CA ALA A 373 31.65 11.55 -16.73
C ALA A 373 31.23 12.82 -15.97
N GLY A 374 31.65 13.02 -14.73
CA GLY A 374 31.26 14.15 -13.89
C GLY A 374 29.92 13.95 -13.19
N ILE A 375 29.48 12.71 -12.99
CA ILE A 375 28.22 12.34 -12.33
C ILE A 375 28.52 11.68 -10.99
N ILE A 376 27.75 12.01 -9.96
CA ILE A 376 27.97 11.44 -8.62
C ILE A 376 27.71 9.93 -8.56
N HIS A 377 28.56 9.21 -7.83
CA HIS A 377 28.39 7.79 -7.59
C HIS A 377 27.14 7.48 -6.74
N VAL A 378 26.41 6.43 -7.13
CA VAL A 378 25.35 5.84 -6.29
C VAL A 378 25.97 5.29 -5.01
N GLY A 379 25.40 5.61 -3.86
CA GLY A 379 25.93 5.30 -2.54
C GLY A 379 26.78 6.42 -1.92
N ALA A 380 27.11 7.48 -2.66
CA ALA A 380 27.81 8.62 -2.10
C ALA A 380 26.94 9.37 -1.06
N GLN A 381 27.54 9.73 0.06
CA GLN A 381 26.94 10.64 1.03
C GLN A 381 27.16 12.07 0.57
N VAL A 382 26.07 12.83 0.50
CA VAL A 382 26.07 14.20 0.00
C VAL A 382 25.55 15.13 1.07
N ARG A 383 26.14 16.32 1.11
CA ARG A 383 25.75 17.42 1.99
C ARG A 383 25.46 18.66 1.17
N GLN A 384 24.94 19.69 1.81
CA GLN A 384 24.77 21.00 1.21
C GLN A 384 26.05 21.44 0.45
N GLY A 385 25.88 21.83 -0.81
CA GLY A 385 26.96 22.33 -1.66
C GLY A 385 27.77 21.25 -2.39
N SER A 386 27.60 19.96 -2.07
CA SER A 386 28.20 18.85 -2.83
C SER A 386 27.76 18.90 -4.30
N ILE A 387 28.69 18.65 -5.22
CA ILE A 387 28.40 18.61 -6.65
C ILE A 387 27.77 17.25 -6.98
N LEU A 388 26.56 17.28 -7.53
CA LEU A 388 25.82 16.08 -7.94
C LEU A 388 26.11 15.73 -9.41
N VAL A 389 26.13 16.76 -10.26
CA VAL A 389 26.43 16.63 -11.68
C VAL A 389 27.26 17.83 -12.11
N GLY A 390 28.48 17.58 -12.56
CA GLY A 390 29.35 18.56 -13.17
C GLY A 390 28.78 19.03 -14.50
N LYS A 391 28.58 20.35 -14.65
CA LYS A 391 28.08 20.94 -15.88
C LYS A 391 28.84 22.22 -16.18
N VAL A 392 29.34 22.32 -17.40
CA VAL A 392 30.03 23.51 -17.91
C VAL A 392 29.25 24.15 -19.04
N THR A 393 29.11 25.46 -18.99
CA THR A 393 28.45 26.26 -20.03
C THR A 393 29.50 27.12 -20.73
N PRO A 394 29.57 27.13 -22.08
CA PRO A 394 30.42 28.04 -22.83
C PRO A 394 30.12 29.49 -22.46
N LYS A 395 31.16 30.25 -22.13
CA LYS A 395 31.06 31.64 -21.72
C LYS A 395 31.55 32.54 -22.85
N GLY A 396 30.79 33.58 -23.16
CA GLY A 396 31.25 34.63 -24.07
C GLY A 396 32.41 35.43 -23.48
N GLU A 397 33.13 36.15 -24.34
CA GLU A 397 34.27 36.97 -23.93
C GLU A 397 33.82 38.09 -22.97
N THR A 398 34.19 37.98 -21.69
CA THR A 398 33.90 39.01 -20.70
C THR A 398 34.95 40.12 -20.74
N GLN A 399 34.49 41.38 -20.87
CA GLN A 399 35.35 42.55 -20.67
C GLN A 399 35.71 42.65 -19.18
N LEU A 400 36.96 42.29 -18.86
CA LEU A 400 37.51 42.40 -17.52
C LEU A 400 37.86 43.85 -17.19
N THR A 401 37.63 44.23 -15.94
CA THR A 401 38.10 45.52 -15.41
C THR A 401 39.63 45.58 -15.39
N PRO A 402 40.26 46.78 -15.44
CA PRO A 402 41.71 46.91 -15.34
C PRO A 402 42.33 46.21 -14.13
N GLU A 403 41.63 46.22 -12.99
CA GLU A 403 42.02 45.57 -11.74
C GLU A 403 42.05 44.03 -11.88
N GLU A 404 41.01 43.44 -12.47
CA GLU A 404 40.95 42.01 -12.74
C GLU A 404 41.99 41.56 -13.77
N LYS A 405 42.26 42.40 -14.79
CA LYS A 405 43.32 42.15 -15.77
C LYS A 405 44.70 42.13 -15.10
N LEU A 406 44.96 43.08 -14.19
CA LEU A 406 46.20 43.13 -13.43
C LEU A 406 46.35 41.90 -12.52
N LEU A 407 45.30 41.53 -11.78
CA LEU A 407 45.30 40.34 -10.92
C LEU A 407 45.62 39.07 -11.72
N ARG A 408 44.97 38.86 -12.86
CA ARG A 408 45.25 37.69 -13.72
C ARG A 408 46.66 37.69 -14.30
N ALA A 409 47.18 38.86 -14.64
CA ALA A 409 48.57 38.99 -15.11
C ALA A 409 49.59 38.64 -14.01
N ILE A 410 49.28 38.96 -12.74
CA ILE A 410 50.12 38.62 -11.58
C ILE A 410 50.09 37.10 -11.31
N PHE A 411 48.91 36.48 -11.31
CA PHE A 411 48.76 35.05 -10.97
C PHE A 411 48.95 34.11 -12.18
N GLY A 412 49.07 34.64 -13.40
CA GLY A 412 49.20 33.84 -14.62
C GLY A 412 47.94 33.04 -14.97
N GLU A 413 46.79 33.35 -14.36
CA GLU A 413 45.53 32.66 -14.61
C GLU A 413 44.95 33.05 -15.96
N LYS A 414 44.79 32.07 -16.86
CA LYS A 414 44.05 32.26 -18.11
C LYS A 414 42.57 32.45 -17.82
N ALA A 415 41.90 33.26 -18.63
CA ALA A 415 40.44 33.33 -18.60
C ALA A 415 39.87 31.95 -18.93
N GLY A 416 39.04 31.38 -18.04
CA GLY A 416 38.27 30.20 -18.39
C GLY A 416 37.20 30.56 -19.43
N ASP A 417 37.21 29.85 -20.56
CA ASP A 417 36.22 29.97 -21.63
C ASP A 417 34.86 29.33 -21.26
N VAL A 418 34.81 28.67 -20.10
CA VAL A 418 33.64 27.96 -19.58
C VAL A 418 33.28 28.46 -18.19
N ARG A 419 31.99 28.40 -17.86
CA ARG A 419 31.42 28.73 -16.54
C ARG A 419 30.89 27.46 -15.88
N ASP A 420 31.12 27.34 -14.56
CA ASP A 420 30.46 26.33 -13.73
C ASP A 420 28.94 26.59 -13.66
N ALA A 421 28.17 25.64 -14.19
CA ALA A 421 26.72 25.57 -14.13
C ALA A 421 26.26 24.24 -13.52
N SER A 422 27.12 23.61 -12.71
CA SER A 422 26.94 22.30 -12.11
C SER A 422 25.73 22.25 -11.18
N LEU A 423 25.09 21.10 -11.13
CA LEU A 423 24.03 20.81 -10.16
C LEU A 423 24.67 20.56 -8.80
N ARG A 424 24.31 21.37 -7.81
CA ARG A 424 24.78 21.25 -6.42
C ARG A 424 23.62 20.88 -5.51
N CYS A 425 23.92 20.12 -4.46
CA CYS A 425 22.95 19.77 -3.44
C CYS A 425 22.47 21.03 -2.71
N PRO A 426 21.15 21.30 -2.66
CA PRO A 426 20.61 22.50 -2.02
C PRO A 426 20.81 22.49 -0.50
N PRO A 427 20.68 23.67 0.16
CA PRO A 427 20.70 23.77 1.62
C PRO A 427 19.58 22.95 2.25
N GLY A 428 19.87 22.36 3.43
CA GLY A 428 18.91 21.54 4.17
C GLY A 428 18.80 20.08 3.70
N ILE A 429 19.41 19.73 2.57
CA ILE A 429 19.40 18.37 2.04
C ILE A 429 20.73 17.68 2.37
N GLU A 430 20.63 16.61 3.17
CA GLU A 430 21.71 15.68 3.48
C GLU A 430 21.20 14.25 3.35
N GLY A 431 21.95 13.40 2.68
CA GLY A 431 21.49 12.04 2.42
C GLY A 431 22.45 11.22 1.56
N VAL A 432 21.93 10.11 1.07
CA VAL A 432 22.67 9.16 0.23
C VAL A 432 22.07 9.18 -1.17
N VAL A 433 22.92 9.22 -2.19
CA VAL A 433 22.47 9.07 -3.58
C VAL A 433 22.01 7.63 -3.80
N VAL A 434 20.72 7.43 -4.05
CA VAL A 434 20.13 6.08 -4.24
C VAL A 434 20.02 5.66 -5.69
N GLY A 435 20.01 6.63 -6.61
CA GLY A 435 19.88 6.33 -8.03
C GLY A 435 20.27 7.52 -8.88
N VAL A 436 20.73 7.22 -10.09
CA VAL A 436 20.98 8.21 -11.13
C VAL A 436 20.36 7.69 -12.42
N GLN A 437 19.61 8.54 -13.12
CA GLN A 437 19.06 8.26 -14.44
C GLN A 437 19.66 9.23 -15.44
N ILE A 438 20.11 8.70 -16.57
CA ILE A 438 20.73 9.47 -17.65
C ILE A 438 19.88 9.24 -18.88
N PHE A 439 19.32 10.32 -19.42
CA PHE A 439 18.58 10.31 -20.67
C PHE A 439 19.43 11.00 -21.74
N ALA A 440 19.58 10.35 -22.89
CA ALA A 440 20.36 10.88 -24.00
C ALA A 440 19.52 10.90 -25.28
N ARG A 441 19.62 11.99 -26.04
CA ARG A 441 18.95 12.11 -27.32
C ARG A 441 19.50 11.07 -28.31
N LYS A 442 18.63 10.52 -29.14
CA LYS A 442 18.99 9.63 -30.27
C LYS A 442 20.09 10.26 -31.14
N GLY A 443 21.16 9.50 -31.36
CA GLY A 443 22.30 9.89 -32.20
C GLY A 443 23.48 10.51 -31.47
N VAL A 444 23.36 10.78 -30.16
CA VAL A 444 24.50 11.15 -29.30
C VAL A 444 25.20 9.86 -28.82
N GLU A 445 26.52 9.86 -28.76
CA GLU A 445 27.27 8.73 -28.20
C GLU A 445 26.94 8.55 -26.71
N LYS A 446 26.75 7.29 -26.30
CA LYS A 446 26.44 6.92 -24.91
C LYS A 446 27.73 6.91 -24.09
N ASP A 447 27.70 7.50 -22.91
CA ASP A 447 28.83 7.46 -21.99
C ASP A 447 29.04 6.05 -21.41
N SER A 448 30.24 5.79 -20.87
CA SER A 448 30.56 4.55 -20.14
C SER A 448 29.53 4.22 -19.05
N ARG A 449 29.06 5.24 -18.33
CA ARG A 449 28.04 5.10 -17.28
C ARG A 449 26.68 4.68 -17.83
N GLN A 450 26.27 5.25 -18.96
CA GLN A 450 24.99 4.93 -19.59
C GLN A 450 24.99 3.48 -20.11
N LEU A 451 26.09 3.06 -20.73
CA LEU A 451 26.28 1.66 -21.17
C LEU A 451 26.24 0.68 -19.99
N SER A 452 26.85 1.02 -18.85
CA SER A 452 26.80 0.19 -17.63
C SER A 452 25.36 0.00 -17.14
N ILE A 453 24.59 1.09 -17.01
CA ILE A 453 23.19 1.03 -16.52
C ILE A 453 22.32 0.19 -17.46
N GLU A 454 22.50 0.34 -18.77
CA GLU A 454 21.77 -0.41 -19.78
C GLU A 454 22.11 -1.90 -19.74
N ASN A 455 23.39 -2.25 -19.59
CA ASN A 455 23.83 -3.64 -19.48
C ASN A 455 23.26 -4.32 -18.22
N ASP A 456 23.28 -3.64 -17.06
CA ASP A 456 22.72 -4.17 -15.81
C ASP A 456 21.21 -4.50 -15.97
N GLU A 457 20.46 -3.65 -16.68
CA GLU A 457 19.03 -3.86 -16.90
C GLU A 457 18.78 -5.01 -17.90
N ILE A 458 19.61 -5.14 -18.94
CA ILE A 458 19.57 -6.28 -19.87
C ILE A 458 19.86 -7.60 -19.14
N GLU A 459 20.86 -7.63 -18.24
CA GLU A 459 21.18 -8.82 -17.44
C GLU A 459 20.02 -9.24 -16.53
N ARG A 460 19.31 -8.28 -15.93
CA ARG A 460 18.10 -8.57 -15.14
C ARG A 460 17.00 -9.22 -15.98
N ILE A 461 16.73 -8.68 -17.18
CA ILE A 461 15.74 -9.26 -18.10
C ILE A 461 16.13 -10.69 -18.48
N ARG A 462 17.42 -10.92 -18.77
CA ARG A 462 17.94 -12.26 -19.10
C ARG A 462 17.79 -13.24 -17.94
N THR A 463 18.17 -12.84 -16.73
CA THR A 463 18.06 -13.66 -15.52
C THR A 463 16.60 -14.03 -15.23
N ASN A 464 15.69 -13.07 -15.31
CA ASN A 464 14.25 -13.30 -15.17
C ASN A 464 13.74 -14.30 -16.22
N SER A 465 14.17 -14.14 -17.48
CA SER A 465 13.80 -15.04 -18.57
C SER A 465 14.30 -16.46 -18.36
N GLU A 466 15.51 -16.63 -17.83
CA GLU A 466 16.09 -17.96 -17.56
C GLU A 466 15.35 -18.68 -16.43
N ASP A 467 15.00 -17.99 -15.35
CA ASP A 467 14.21 -18.55 -14.26
C ASP A 467 12.81 -18.96 -14.75
N GLU A 468 12.14 -18.12 -15.55
CA GLU A 468 10.82 -18.41 -16.09
C GLU A 468 10.86 -19.63 -17.04
N LYS A 469 11.88 -19.71 -17.91
CA LYS A 469 12.12 -20.88 -18.76
C LYS A 469 12.34 -22.14 -17.93
N ARG A 470 13.16 -22.07 -16.88
CA ARG A 470 13.41 -23.20 -15.97
C ARG A 470 12.09 -23.74 -15.43
N ILE A 471 11.23 -22.87 -14.90
CA ILE A 471 9.97 -23.27 -14.29
C ILE A 471 9.00 -23.85 -15.32
N ILE A 472 8.88 -23.25 -16.51
CA ILE A 472 8.06 -23.81 -17.60
C ILE A 472 8.51 -25.23 -17.94
N LEU A 473 9.82 -25.48 -18.03
CA LEU A 473 10.38 -26.79 -18.33
C LEU A 473 10.17 -27.79 -17.19
N GLU A 474 10.33 -27.38 -15.94
CA GLU A 474 10.10 -28.23 -14.76
C GLU A 474 8.62 -28.62 -14.59
N VAL A 475 7.69 -27.68 -14.84
CA VAL A 475 6.24 -27.94 -14.81
C VAL A 475 5.85 -28.91 -15.93
N ARG A 476 6.41 -28.70 -17.14
CA ARG A 476 6.25 -29.63 -18.26
C ARG A 476 6.70 -31.03 -17.86
N ASP A 477 7.90 -31.16 -17.32
CA ASP A 477 8.49 -32.46 -16.96
C ASP A 477 7.70 -33.14 -15.84
N SER A 478 7.29 -32.39 -14.82
CA SER A 478 6.44 -32.90 -13.72
C SER A 478 5.08 -33.41 -14.23
N LYS A 479 4.43 -32.73 -15.17
CA LYS A 479 3.17 -33.18 -15.76
C LYS A 479 3.36 -34.42 -16.65
N ILE A 480 4.45 -34.47 -17.41
CA ILE A 480 4.84 -35.66 -18.19
C ILE A 480 5.07 -36.85 -17.25
N GLU A 481 5.78 -36.65 -16.13
CA GLU A 481 6.00 -37.66 -15.09
C GLU A 481 4.67 -38.19 -14.55
N ARG A 482 3.73 -37.31 -14.16
CA ARG A 482 2.39 -37.72 -13.66
C ARG A 482 1.58 -38.49 -14.71
N LEU A 483 1.64 -38.10 -15.98
CA LEU A 483 0.87 -38.74 -17.06
C LEU A 483 1.46 -40.08 -17.50
N LEU A 484 2.79 -40.22 -17.45
CA LEU A 484 3.51 -41.42 -17.88
C LEU A 484 3.77 -42.40 -16.74
N ALA A 485 3.66 -41.98 -15.47
CA ALA A 485 3.79 -42.85 -14.30
C ALA A 485 2.78 -44.02 -14.37
N GLY A 486 3.31 -45.24 -14.50
CA GLY A 486 2.49 -46.45 -14.57
C GLY A 486 1.96 -46.80 -15.98
N ALA A 487 2.26 -46.00 -17.01
CA ALA A 487 1.94 -46.32 -18.39
C ALA A 487 2.79 -47.50 -18.90
N SER A 488 2.22 -48.34 -19.78
CA SER A 488 2.90 -49.52 -20.33
C SER A 488 3.45 -49.25 -21.73
N VAL A 489 4.71 -49.63 -21.95
CA VAL A 489 5.39 -49.55 -23.26
C VAL A 489 5.20 -50.82 -24.10
N SER A 490 5.08 -50.65 -25.42
CA SER A 490 4.90 -51.73 -26.40
C SER A 490 6.22 -52.36 -26.86
N GLU A 491 7.35 -51.66 -26.69
CA GLU A 491 8.70 -52.08 -27.07
C GLU A 491 9.71 -51.74 -25.96
N ASP A 492 10.91 -52.30 -26.04
CA ASP A 492 12.01 -51.97 -25.11
C ASP A 492 12.47 -50.52 -25.34
N VAL A 493 12.66 -49.76 -24.27
CA VAL A 493 13.10 -48.36 -24.32
C VAL A 493 14.54 -48.26 -23.84
N GLU A 494 15.45 -47.81 -24.72
CA GLU A 494 16.89 -47.65 -24.45
C GLU A 494 17.30 -46.17 -24.28
N VAL A 495 18.29 -45.87 -23.43
CA VAL A 495 18.81 -44.48 -23.21
C VAL A 495 19.50 -43.92 -24.45
N ARG A 496 20.17 -44.77 -25.22
CA ARG A 496 20.83 -44.46 -26.51
C ARG A 496 20.65 -45.70 -27.39
N LYS A 497 20.60 -45.55 -28.72
CA LYS A 497 20.58 -46.70 -29.65
C LYS A 497 21.78 -47.62 -29.34
N GLY A 498 21.52 -48.82 -28.81
CA GLY A 498 22.54 -49.79 -28.40
C GLY A 498 23.06 -49.66 -26.96
N GLY A 499 22.32 -48.96 -26.09
CA GLY A 499 22.67 -48.76 -24.67
C GLY A 499 21.71 -49.47 -23.70
N ASP A 500 21.83 -49.18 -22.40
CA ASP A 500 21.03 -49.82 -21.35
C ASP A 500 19.51 -49.66 -21.56
N VAL A 501 18.80 -50.78 -21.44
CA VAL A 501 17.32 -50.85 -21.49
C VAL A 501 16.75 -50.30 -20.19
N VAL A 502 16.07 -49.16 -20.27
CA VAL A 502 15.47 -48.45 -19.14
C VAL A 502 14.13 -49.06 -18.75
N VAL A 503 13.34 -49.47 -19.75
CA VAL A 503 12.04 -50.10 -19.55
C VAL A 503 11.91 -51.26 -20.54
N LYS A 504 11.69 -52.47 -20.03
CA LYS A 504 11.43 -53.66 -20.85
C LYS A 504 10.00 -53.62 -21.43
N LYS A 505 9.78 -54.30 -22.54
CA LYS A 505 8.49 -54.52 -23.21
C LYS A 505 7.43 -54.98 -22.20
N ASN A 506 6.25 -54.33 -22.22
CA ASN A 506 5.17 -54.48 -21.24
C ASN A 506 5.47 -54.00 -19.80
N GLY A 507 6.65 -53.45 -19.53
CA GLY A 507 7.01 -52.83 -18.26
C GLY A 507 6.23 -51.53 -18.04
N LYS A 508 6.01 -51.19 -16.76
CA LYS A 508 5.50 -49.88 -16.37
C LYS A 508 6.65 -48.87 -16.36
N VAL A 509 6.40 -47.69 -16.90
CA VAL A 509 7.35 -46.58 -16.84
C VAL A 509 7.40 -46.06 -15.39
N SER A 510 8.60 -46.09 -14.79
CA SER A 510 8.89 -45.51 -13.47
C SER A 510 9.37 -44.06 -13.61
N VAL A 511 9.26 -43.28 -12.53
CA VAL A 511 9.71 -41.88 -12.49
C VAL A 511 11.22 -41.79 -12.76
N ASP A 512 12.02 -42.69 -12.19
CA ASP A 512 13.47 -42.75 -12.45
C ASP A 512 13.83 -43.08 -13.90
N ALA A 513 12.99 -43.84 -14.61
CA ALA A 513 13.19 -44.15 -16.02
C ALA A 513 12.99 -42.91 -16.89
N LEU A 514 12.03 -42.05 -16.55
CA LEU A 514 11.72 -40.82 -17.28
C LEU A 514 12.83 -39.78 -17.15
N ARG A 515 13.43 -39.64 -15.96
CA ARG A 515 14.54 -38.70 -15.71
C ARG A 515 15.81 -39.02 -16.51
N ARG A 516 15.99 -40.27 -16.93
CA ARG A 516 17.14 -40.70 -17.75
C ARG A 516 16.94 -40.50 -19.25
N LEU A 517 15.71 -40.21 -19.70
CA LEU A 517 15.38 -40.03 -21.12
C LEU A 517 15.37 -38.55 -21.50
N LYS A 518 15.87 -38.24 -22.70
CA LYS A 518 15.78 -36.87 -23.24
C LYS A 518 14.38 -36.58 -23.77
N VAL A 519 13.98 -35.30 -23.78
CA VAL A 519 12.67 -34.82 -24.29
C VAL A 519 12.37 -35.33 -25.71
N ALA A 520 13.38 -35.39 -26.59
CA ALA A 520 13.24 -35.91 -27.95
C ALA A 520 12.87 -37.42 -28.00
N GLN A 521 13.30 -38.20 -27.00
CA GLN A 521 12.95 -39.61 -26.86
C GLN A 521 11.56 -39.77 -26.23
N ILE A 522 11.20 -38.88 -25.30
CA ILE A 522 9.86 -38.82 -24.70
C ILE A 522 8.78 -38.52 -25.75
N LYS A 523 9.07 -37.64 -26.74
CA LYS A 523 8.18 -37.36 -27.89
C LYS A 523 7.82 -38.60 -28.73
N ASN A 524 8.67 -39.64 -28.70
CA ASN A 524 8.58 -40.83 -29.54
C ASN A 524 8.49 -42.14 -28.72
N LEU A 525 8.03 -42.07 -27.46
CA LEU A 525 7.93 -43.24 -26.60
C LEU A 525 6.89 -44.24 -27.16
N PRO A 526 7.23 -45.53 -27.32
CA PRO A 526 6.31 -46.54 -27.85
C PRO A 526 5.30 -46.97 -26.76
N LEU A 527 4.25 -46.17 -26.56
CA LEU A 527 3.19 -46.41 -25.56
C LEU A 527 2.05 -47.25 -26.15
N LYS A 528 1.48 -48.16 -25.35
CA LYS A 528 0.31 -48.97 -25.77
C LYS A 528 -0.94 -48.14 -26.08
N LYS A 529 -1.10 -46.97 -25.44
CA LYS A 529 -2.23 -46.06 -25.67
C LYS A 529 -1.76 -44.84 -26.44
N ALA A 530 -2.11 -44.76 -27.73
CA ALA A 530 -1.77 -43.63 -28.60
C ALA A 530 -2.27 -42.27 -28.04
N ALA A 531 -3.45 -42.25 -27.42
CA ALA A 531 -4.04 -41.04 -26.84
C ALA A 531 -3.19 -40.39 -25.71
N LEU A 532 -2.37 -41.18 -24.99
CA LEU A 532 -1.44 -40.63 -24.00
C LEU A 532 -0.24 -39.94 -24.67
N LEU A 533 0.25 -40.51 -25.78
CA LEU A 533 1.35 -39.92 -26.55
C LEU A 533 0.96 -38.58 -27.18
N ASP A 534 -0.27 -38.47 -27.69
CA ASP A 534 -0.78 -37.23 -28.27
C ASP A 534 -0.91 -36.12 -27.21
N LYS A 535 -1.35 -36.46 -25.99
CA LYS A 535 -1.37 -35.52 -24.85
C LYS A 535 0.04 -35.06 -24.46
N VAL A 536 1.02 -35.97 -24.42
CA VAL A 536 2.41 -35.61 -24.12
C VAL A 536 2.99 -34.69 -25.20
N ARG A 537 2.73 -34.98 -26.48
CA ARG A 537 3.16 -34.11 -27.59
C ARG A 537 2.54 -32.72 -27.52
N LEU A 538 1.27 -32.62 -27.14
CA LEU A 538 0.58 -31.34 -26.94
C LEU A 538 1.25 -30.51 -25.84
N ILE A 539 1.52 -31.12 -24.68
CA ILE A 539 2.17 -30.45 -23.54
C ILE A 539 3.57 -29.94 -23.93
N ILE A 540 4.35 -30.75 -24.65
CA ILE A 540 5.69 -30.33 -25.08
C ILE A 540 5.60 -29.17 -26.09
N ARG A 541 4.67 -29.24 -27.06
CA ARG A 541 4.46 -28.15 -28.02
C ARG A 541 4.01 -26.85 -27.34
N GLN A 542 3.12 -26.94 -26.35
CA GLN A 542 2.68 -25.78 -25.57
C GLN A 542 3.84 -25.12 -24.82
N ALA A 543 4.67 -25.92 -24.13
CA ALA A 543 5.85 -25.41 -23.44
C ALA A 543 6.89 -24.80 -24.40
N GLU A 544 7.18 -25.45 -25.54
CA GLU A 544 8.09 -24.92 -26.56
C GLU A 544 7.59 -23.58 -27.12
N SER A 545 6.29 -23.47 -27.41
CA SER A 545 5.67 -22.24 -27.91
C SER A 545 5.71 -21.11 -26.88
N GLN A 546 5.45 -21.39 -25.59
CA GLN A 546 5.55 -20.38 -24.53
C GLN A 546 6.98 -19.85 -24.38
N VAL A 547 7.98 -20.73 -24.45
CA VAL A 547 9.39 -20.32 -24.40
C VAL A 547 9.78 -19.45 -25.59
N GLU A 548 9.25 -19.74 -26.79
CA GLU A 548 9.49 -18.93 -27.99
C GLU A 548 8.86 -17.53 -27.87
N VAL A 549 7.61 -17.45 -27.42
CA VAL A 549 6.92 -16.17 -27.14
C VAL A 549 7.68 -15.36 -26.09
N LEU A 550 8.12 -16.00 -25.01
CA LEU A 550 8.90 -15.35 -23.96
C LEU A 550 10.23 -14.78 -24.50
N ASN A 551 10.94 -15.52 -25.35
CA ASN A 551 12.16 -15.05 -25.99
C ASN A 551 11.90 -13.82 -26.87
N GLN A 552 10.84 -13.86 -27.67
CA GLN A 552 10.48 -12.76 -28.56
C GLN A 552 10.14 -11.49 -27.76
N LEU A 553 9.28 -11.60 -26.74
CA LEU A 553 8.90 -10.46 -25.90
C LEU A 553 10.10 -9.84 -25.17
N ASN A 554 11.04 -10.67 -24.70
CA ASN A 554 12.24 -10.17 -24.04
C ASN A 554 13.20 -9.50 -25.03
N GLN A 555 13.31 -10.02 -26.25
CA GLN A 555 14.09 -9.40 -27.31
C GLN A 555 13.52 -8.02 -27.68
N GLU A 556 12.20 -7.91 -27.85
CA GLU A 556 11.51 -6.63 -28.10
C GLU A 556 11.73 -5.62 -26.95
N ARG A 557 11.69 -6.07 -25.70
CA ARG A 557 12.00 -5.23 -24.52
C ARG A 557 13.44 -4.71 -24.54
N ILE A 558 14.42 -5.57 -24.87
CA ILE A 558 15.83 -5.18 -24.97
C ILE A 558 16.02 -4.15 -26.09
N GLU A 559 15.38 -4.34 -27.25
CA GLU A 559 15.45 -3.40 -28.37
C GLU A 559 14.85 -2.03 -28.02
N LEU A 560 13.75 -2.01 -27.25
CA LEU A 560 13.16 -0.78 -26.74
C LEU A 560 14.08 -0.03 -25.77
N LEU A 561 14.80 -0.74 -24.89
CA LEU A 561 15.79 -0.14 -23.98
C LEU A 561 16.99 0.44 -24.73
N GLN A 562 17.43 -0.21 -25.82
CA GLN A 562 18.54 0.27 -26.63
C GLN A 562 18.19 1.53 -27.42
N LYS A 563 16.90 1.71 -27.75
CA LYS A 563 16.39 2.87 -28.47
C LYS A 563 16.51 4.11 -27.59
N GLY A 564 17.25 5.12 -28.07
CA GLY A 564 17.47 6.37 -27.32
C GLY A 564 16.17 7.13 -27.01
N ASP A 565 16.26 8.03 -26.05
CA ASP A 565 15.12 8.78 -25.52
C ASP A 565 14.69 9.93 -26.42
N ASP A 566 13.43 10.35 -26.27
CA ASP A 566 12.91 11.56 -26.90
C ASP A 566 13.00 12.74 -25.90
N LEU A 567 13.92 13.66 -26.16
CA LEU A 567 14.22 14.79 -25.27
C LEU A 567 13.73 16.11 -25.86
N PRO A 568 13.29 17.08 -25.01
CA PRO A 568 12.83 18.39 -25.45
C PRO A 568 13.81 19.08 -26.41
N PRO A 569 13.34 19.85 -27.40
CA PRO A 569 14.19 20.47 -28.42
C PRO A 569 15.32 21.28 -27.76
N GLY A 570 16.54 21.11 -28.27
CA GLY A 570 17.75 21.74 -27.71
C GLY A 570 18.37 21.03 -26.49
N VAL A 571 17.71 20.07 -25.85
CA VAL A 571 18.34 19.24 -24.80
C VAL A 571 19.11 18.10 -25.43
N ILE A 572 20.40 17.98 -25.11
CA ILE A 572 21.30 16.93 -25.59
C ILE A 572 21.24 15.73 -24.64
N LYS A 573 21.40 16.01 -23.34
CA LYS A 573 21.42 15.02 -22.26
C LYS A 573 20.73 15.59 -21.03
N GLN A 574 20.01 14.74 -20.30
CA GLN A 574 19.38 15.07 -19.03
C GLN A 574 19.81 14.05 -17.98
N VAL A 575 20.25 14.53 -16.82
CA VAL A 575 20.66 13.69 -15.70
C VAL A 575 19.76 13.99 -14.52
N LYS A 576 19.19 12.93 -13.94
CA LYS A 576 18.39 12.97 -12.73
C LYS A 576 19.12 12.22 -11.63
N VAL A 577 19.27 12.85 -10.47
CA VAL A 577 19.91 12.29 -9.28
C VAL A 577 18.86 12.19 -8.19
N PHE A 578 18.71 11.00 -7.62
CA PHE A 578 17.80 10.72 -6.52
C PHE A 578 18.58 10.64 -5.22
N ILE A 579 18.24 11.52 -4.27
CA ILE A 579 18.86 11.56 -2.94
C ILE A 579 17.83 11.07 -1.94
N ALA A 580 18.16 10.00 -1.21
CA ALA A 580 17.36 9.56 -0.09
C ALA A 580 17.89 10.13 1.22
N MET A 581 16.99 10.73 1.99
CA MET A 581 17.23 11.25 3.33
C MET A 581 16.36 10.52 4.34
N LYS A 582 16.93 10.26 5.51
CA LYS A 582 16.19 9.74 6.66
C LYS A 582 15.78 10.92 7.52
N ARG A 583 14.48 11.11 7.70
CA ARG A 583 13.94 12.16 8.56
C ARG A 583 13.42 11.54 9.84
N LYS A 584 14.17 11.76 10.92
CA LYS A 584 13.79 11.34 12.27
C LYS A 584 12.69 12.25 12.81
N LEU A 585 12.15 11.88 13.96
CA LEU A 585 11.19 12.71 14.68
C LEU A 585 11.94 13.83 15.42
N GLN A 586 11.43 15.06 15.37
CA GLN A 586 12.04 16.19 16.06
C GLN A 586 11.01 17.22 16.54
N ALA A 587 11.42 18.10 17.45
CA ALA A 587 10.58 19.21 17.91
C ALA A 587 10.17 20.10 16.73
N GLY A 588 8.89 20.46 16.67
CA GLY A 588 8.28 21.18 15.55
C GLY A 588 7.57 20.28 14.54
N ASP A 589 7.86 18.98 14.51
CA ASP A 589 7.10 18.04 13.67
C ASP A 589 5.66 17.88 14.19
N LYS A 590 4.74 17.61 13.26
CA LYS A 590 3.33 17.44 13.57
C LYS A 590 2.94 15.97 13.64
N MET A 591 2.31 15.58 14.74
CA MET A 591 1.71 14.28 14.94
C MET A 591 0.19 14.39 15.11
N ALA A 592 -0.51 13.30 14.88
CA ALA A 592 -1.95 13.21 15.13
C ALA A 592 -2.37 11.78 15.45
N GLY A 593 -3.48 11.63 16.18
CA GLY A 593 -4.22 10.38 16.24
C GLY A 593 -5.34 10.34 15.20
N ARG A 594 -6.09 9.24 15.18
CA ARG A 594 -7.23 9.05 14.25
C ARG A 594 -8.48 9.85 14.63
N HIS A 595 -8.56 10.31 15.88
CA HIS A 595 -9.70 11.00 16.49
C HIS A 595 -9.65 12.54 16.33
N GLY A 596 -8.91 13.04 15.33
CA GLY A 596 -8.75 14.49 15.09
C GLY A 596 -7.97 15.24 16.17
N ASN A 597 -7.30 14.53 17.07
CA ASN A 597 -6.30 15.06 17.99
C ASN A 597 -4.99 15.30 17.23
N LYS A 598 -4.65 16.57 17.01
CA LYS A 598 -3.40 16.98 16.38
C LYS A 598 -2.52 17.65 17.42
N GLY A 599 -1.21 17.51 17.25
CA GLY A 599 -0.27 18.25 18.06
C GLY A 599 1.08 18.44 17.41
N VAL A 600 1.82 19.41 17.94
CA VAL A 600 3.19 19.68 17.53
C VAL A 600 4.10 19.23 18.64
N ILE A 601 5.19 18.53 18.29
CA ILE A 601 6.16 18.10 19.28
C ILE A 601 6.86 19.33 19.84
N SER A 602 6.69 19.58 21.13
CA SER A 602 7.36 20.71 21.80
C SER A 602 8.74 20.31 22.31
N GLN A 603 8.84 19.12 22.90
CA GLN A 603 10.07 18.63 23.51
C GLN A 603 10.18 17.11 23.43
N THR A 604 11.41 16.65 23.20
CA THR A 604 11.81 15.25 23.34
C THR A 604 12.54 15.11 24.67
N LEU A 605 12.02 14.27 25.58
CA LEU A 605 12.59 14.06 26.91
C LEU A 605 13.38 12.75 26.97
N PRO A 606 14.46 12.68 27.77
CA PRO A 606 15.12 11.42 28.10
C PRO A 606 14.13 10.41 28.72
N GLU A 607 14.41 9.12 28.56
CA GLU A 607 13.54 8.04 29.06
C GLU A 607 13.39 8.10 30.59
N GLU A 608 14.46 8.47 31.29
CA GLU A 608 14.52 8.64 32.74
C GLU A 608 13.67 9.80 33.27
N ASP A 609 13.40 10.82 32.46
CA ASP A 609 12.61 11.98 32.87
C ASP A 609 11.09 11.76 32.63
N MET A 610 10.73 10.70 31.90
CA MET A 610 9.33 10.39 31.59
C MET A 610 8.61 9.80 32.80
N PRO A 611 7.31 10.10 32.99
CA PRO A 611 6.48 9.37 33.93
C PRO A 611 6.50 7.88 33.63
N PHE A 612 6.60 7.04 34.66
CA PHE A 612 6.68 5.59 34.52
C PHE A 612 5.62 4.88 35.36
N LEU A 613 5.23 3.70 34.89
CA LEU A 613 4.27 2.79 35.52
C LEU A 613 4.90 2.08 36.73
N PRO A 614 4.11 1.45 37.62
CA PRO A 614 4.64 0.78 38.82
C PRO A 614 5.59 -0.39 38.54
N ASP A 615 5.56 -0.94 37.33
CA ASP A 615 6.47 -1.97 36.82
C ASP A 615 7.82 -1.40 36.34
N GLY A 616 7.98 -0.07 36.29
CA GLY A 616 9.16 0.63 35.80
C GLY A 616 9.10 1.01 34.31
N THR A 617 8.02 0.69 33.60
CA THR A 617 7.87 1.03 32.18
C THR A 617 7.63 2.53 31.99
N PRO A 618 8.51 3.27 31.29
CA PRO A 618 8.28 4.68 31.01
C PRO A 618 7.20 4.88 29.95
N THR A 619 6.43 5.95 30.09
CA THR A 619 5.48 6.40 29.06
C THR A 619 6.23 6.92 27.82
N GLU A 620 5.64 6.73 26.65
CA GLU A 620 6.28 7.12 25.38
C GLU A 620 5.81 8.49 24.90
N ILE A 621 4.55 8.85 25.14
CA ILE A 621 3.96 10.15 24.79
C ILE A 621 3.13 10.69 25.97
N ILE A 622 3.21 12.00 26.21
CA ILE A 622 2.31 12.66 27.17
C ILE A 622 1.38 13.60 26.41
N LEU A 623 0.08 13.38 26.59
CA LEU A 623 -0.98 14.18 25.98
C LEU A 623 -1.72 15.01 27.03
N ASN A 624 -2.20 16.18 26.62
CA ASN A 624 -2.94 17.07 27.51
C ASN A 624 -4.39 16.58 27.68
N PRO A 625 -4.85 16.27 28.91
CA PRO A 625 -6.21 15.78 29.15
C PRO A 625 -7.28 16.85 28.84
N LEU A 626 -6.95 18.15 28.93
CA LEU A 626 -7.90 19.24 28.69
C LEU A 626 -8.39 19.32 27.24
N GLY A 627 -7.61 18.74 26.31
CA GLY A 627 -7.94 18.70 24.89
C GLY A 627 -9.10 17.75 24.56
N VAL A 628 -9.45 16.81 25.45
CA VAL A 628 -10.48 15.79 25.17
C VAL A 628 -11.90 16.32 25.43
N PRO A 629 -12.23 16.87 26.62
CA PRO A 629 -13.61 17.32 26.89
C PRO A 629 -14.03 18.51 26.02
N SER A 630 -13.09 19.41 25.73
CA SER A 630 -13.35 20.61 24.92
C SER A 630 -13.64 20.30 23.45
N ARG A 631 -13.12 19.17 22.94
CA ARG A 631 -13.26 18.76 21.54
C ARG A 631 -14.24 17.62 21.32
N MET A 632 -14.73 17.01 22.41
CA MET A 632 -15.69 15.92 22.40
C MET A 632 -15.25 14.75 21.49
N ASN A 633 -13.97 14.38 21.54
CA ASN A 633 -13.42 13.19 20.88
C ASN A 633 -13.05 12.13 21.91
N VAL A 634 -14.08 11.56 22.53
CA VAL A 634 -13.93 10.57 23.61
C VAL A 634 -13.45 9.23 23.07
N GLY A 635 -13.62 8.97 21.77
CA GLY A 635 -13.15 7.75 21.11
C GLY A 635 -11.66 7.47 21.35
N GLN A 636 -10.83 8.50 21.46
CA GLN A 636 -9.39 8.35 21.73
C GLN A 636 -9.10 7.72 23.10
N ILE A 637 -9.95 7.94 24.10
CA ILE A 637 -9.81 7.36 25.44
C ILE A 637 -10.24 5.90 25.42
N LEU A 638 -11.33 5.59 24.72
CA LEU A 638 -11.79 4.21 24.51
C LEU A 638 -10.74 3.39 23.74
N GLU A 639 -10.14 3.98 22.70
CA GLU A 639 -9.00 3.41 21.97
C GLU A 639 -7.82 3.14 22.93
N THR A 640 -7.48 4.11 23.78
CA THR A 640 -6.38 3.99 24.74
C THR A 640 -6.58 2.82 25.70
N HIS A 641 -7.80 2.67 26.25
CA HIS A 641 -8.14 1.60 27.18
C HIS A 641 -8.11 0.23 26.51
N LEU A 642 -8.79 0.09 25.36
CA LEU A 642 -8.84 -1.19 24.65
C LEU A 642 -7.46 -1.57 24.08
N GLY A 643 -6.68 -0.59 23.63
CA GLY A 643 -5.31 -0.78 23.18
C GLY A 643 -4.40 -1.27 24.30
N TRP A 644 -4.59 -0.81 25.54
CA TRP A 644 -3.84 -1.31 26.69
C TRP A 644 -4.16 -2.78 26.98
N ALA A 645 -5.43 -3.16 26.99
CA ALA A 645 -5.83 -4.56 27.12
C ALA A 645 -5.26 -5.42 25.98
N GLY A 646 -5.27 -4.92 24.74
CA GLY A 646 -4.78 -5.65 23.57
C GLY A 646 -3.28 -5.89 23.61
N HIS A 647 -2.51 -4.89 24.04
CA HIS A 647 -1.08 -5.02 24.22
C HIS A 647 -0.71 -6.09 25.26
N GLU A 648 -1.33 -6.05 26.46
CA GLU A 648 -1.05 -7.02 27.53
C GLU A 648 -1.48 -8.45 27.16
N LEU A 649 -2.60 -8.59 26.43
CA LEU A 649 -3.10 -9.90 26.00
C LEU A 649 -2.42 -10.43 24.72
N GLY A 650 -1.66 -9.60 24.01
CA GLY A 650 -1.10 -9.92 22.69
C GLY A 650 -2.19 -10.14 21.63
N MET A 651 -3.30 -9.41 21.72
CA MET A 651 -4.47 -9.51 20.84
C MET A 651 -4.72 -8.21 20.08
N THR A 652 -5.18 -8.33 18.83
CA THR A 652 -5.73 -7.20 18.07
C THR A 652 -7.26 -7.23 18.12
N PHE A 653 -7.87 -6.05 18.07
CA PHE A 653 -9.31 -5.87 18.12
C PHE A 653 -9.80 -5.16 16.86
N ALA A 654 -10.96 -5.60 16.37
CA ALA A 654 -11.72 -4.88 15.36
C ALA A 654 -12.96 -4.28 16.03
N THR A 655 -13.05 -2.94 16.05
CA THR A 655 -14.22 -2.17 16.49
C THR A 655 -14.78 -1.46 15.24
N PRO A 656 -15.69 -2.10 14.49
CA PRO A 656 -16.36 -1.49 13.35
C PRO A 656 -17.04 -0.16 13.69
N VAL A 657 -17.09 0.77 12.73
CA VAL A 657 -17.83 2.03 12.88
C VAL A 657 -19.32 1.78 13.12
N PHE A 658 -19.88 2.36 14.20
CA PHE A 658 -21.27 2.18 14.67
C PHE A 658 -21.66 0.75 15.11
N GLU A 659 -20.74 -0.21 15.11
CA GLU A 659 -20.90 -1.56 15.68
C GLU A 659 -19.65 -1.92 16.52
N GLY A 660 -19.09 -0.92 17.19
CA GLY A 660 -17.87 -1.03 17.98
C GLY A 660 -18.07 -1.75 19.31
N ALA A 661 -16.96 -1.95 20.03
CA ALA A 661 -16.99 -2.53 21.37
C ALA A 661 -17.71 -1.58 22.35
N THR A 662 -18.51 -2.16 23.22
CA THR A 662 -19.20 -1.42 24.29
C THR A 662 -18.27 -1.16 25.48
N GLU A 663 -18.59 -0.18 26.33
CA GLU A 663 -17.78 0.11 27.53
C GLU A 663 -17.66 -1.11 28.46
N ASP A 664 -18.72 -1.91 28.59
CA ASP A 664 -18.72 -3.10 29.44
C ASP A 664 -17.79 -4.19 28.89
N GLU A 665 -17.76 -4.37 27.57
CA GLU A 665 -16.80 -5.29 26.91
C GLU A 665 -15.35 -4.80 27.07
N ILE A 666 -15.11 -3.49 26.99
CA ILE A 666 -13.77 -2.92 27.24
C ILE A 666 -13.33 -3.19 28.68
N ARG A 667 -14.23 -3.00 29.66
CA ARG A 667 -13.94 -3.32 31.07
C ARG A 667 -13.64 -4.80 31.27
N GLU A 668 -14.41 -5.69 30.64
CA GLU A 668 -14.16 -7.14 30.68
C GLU A 668 -12.78 -7.48 30.11
N MET A 669 -12.37 -6.83 29.01
CA MET A 669 -11.05 -7.04 28.42
C MET A 669 -9.92 -6.50 29.30
N LEU A 670 -10.10 -5.35 29.96
CA LEU A 670 -9.16 -4.81 30.94
C LEU A 670 -9.01 -5.76 32.13
N GLU A 671 -10.11 -6.28 32.66
CA GLU A 671 -10.09 -7.25 33.77
C GLU A 671 -9.35 -8.54 33.37
N LYS A 672 -9.61 -9.06 32.17
CA LYS A 672 -8.89 -10.24 31.62
C LYS A 672 -7.39 -9.99 31.48
N ALA A 673 -6.99 -8.76 31.17
CA ALA A 673 -5.59 -8.35 31.07
C ALA A 673 -4.93 -8.13 32.45
N GLY A 674 -5.69 -8.21 33.56
CA GLY A 674 -5.19 -7.89 34.90
C GLY A 674 -4.97 -6.39 35.12
N LEU A 675 -5.62 -5.55 34.31
CA LEU A 675 -5.54 -4.09 34.36
C LEU A 675 -6.73 -3.50 35.12
N PRO A 676 -6.63 -2.25 35.62
CA PRO A 676 -7.75 -1.58 36.27
C PRO A 676 -8.91 -1.29 35.30
N GLU A 677 -10.14 -1.59 35.70
CA GLU A 677 -11.36 -1.40 34.89
C GLU A 677 -11.60 0.06 34.46
N ASP A 678 -11.09 1.03 35.22
CA ASP A 678 -11.22 2.45 34.91
C ASP A 678 -10.14 2.98 33.93
N GLY A 679 -9.23 2.11 33.47
CA GLY A 679 -8.16 2.45 32.53
C GLY A 679 -7.13 3.43 33.10
N LYS A 680 -7.05 3.55 34.43
CA LYS A 680 -6.12 4.46 35.11
C LYS A 680 -5.04 3.70 35.85
N SER A 681 -3.84 4.26 35.89
CA SER A 681 -2.73 3.72 36.69
C SER A 681 -2.18 4.76 37.66
N LEU A 682 -1.50 4.28 38.70
CA LEU A 682 -0.55 5.12 39.42
C LEU A 682 0.67 5.34 38.54
N LEU A 683 1.21 6.55 38.54
CA LEU A 683 2.43 6.90 37.83
C LEU A 683 3.41 7.54 38.82
N TYR A 684 4.69 7.45 38.49
CA TYR A 684 5.78 8.07 39.25
C TYR A 684 6.48 9.10 38.36
N ASP A 685 6.88 10.24 38.92
CA ASP A 685 7.67 11.27 38.22
C ASP A 685 9.08 10.72 37.97
N GLY A 686 9.51 10.65 36.71
CA GLY A 686 10.85 10.17 36.35
C GLY A 686 11.98 10.97 36.98
N VAL A 687 11.77 12.27 37.24
CA VAL A 687 12.81 13.16 37.76
C VAL A 687 12.95 13.09 39.27
N THR A 688 11.83 13.01 40.01
CA THR A 688 11.86 12.99 41.48
C THR A 688 11.73 11.59 42.05
N GLY A 689 11.16 10.64 41.30
CA GLY A 689 10.77 9.32 41.76
C GLY A 689 9.52 9.31 42.65
N GLU A 690 8.86 10.46 42.83
CA GLU A 690 7.66 10.57 43.67
C GLU A 690 6.42 10.11 42.91
N GLU A 691 5.47 9.52 43.64
CA GLU A 691 4.16 9.12 43.12
C GLU A 691 3.28 10.35 42.84
N PHE A 692 2.56 10.36 41.73
CA PHE A 692 1.57 11.41 41.47
C PHE A 692 0.34 11.25 42.38
N GLU A 693 -0.19 12.37 42.86
CA GLU A 693 -1.34 12.40 43.79
C GLU A 693 -2.62 11.73 43.24
N GLN A 694 -2.78 11.69 41.91
CA GLN A 694 -3.96 11.14 41.24
C GLN A 694 -3.57 10.08 40.23
N ARG A 695 -4.40 9.03 40.13
CA ARG A 695 -4.29 8.03 39.06
C ARG A 695 -4.57 8.67 37.71
N VAL A 696 -3.71 8.38 36.74
CA VAL A 696 -3.71 8.96 35.40
C VAL A 696 -4.24 7.93 34.41
N THR A 697 -5.00 8.37 33.40
CA THR A 697 -5.37 7.50 32.28
C THR A 697 -4.14 7.18 31.44
N VAL A 698 -3.85 5.89 31.31
CA VAL A 698 -2.69 5.36 30.59
C VAL A 698 -3.17 4.28 29.63
N GLY A 699 -2.47 4.08 28.52
CA GLY A 699 -2.72 2.96 27.62
C GLY A 699 -2.12 3.18 26.24
N TYR A 700 -2.44 2.29 25.31
CA TYR A 700 -1.88 2.34 23.96
C TYR A 700 -2.85 3.02 22.99
N ILE A 701 -2.40 4.06 22.32
CA ILE A 701 -3.16 4.74 21.26
C ILE A 701 -2.39 4.70 19.94
N TYR A 702 -3.11 4.67 18.82
CA TYR A 702 -2.48 4.68 17.50
C TYR A 702 -2.16 6.10 17.03
N MET A 703 -0.87 6.42 16.95
CA MET A 703 -0.36 7.75 16.60
C MET A 703 0.35 7.75 15.25
N LEU A 704 0.11 8.80 14.48
CA LEU A 704 0.61 9.01 13.13
C LEU A 704 1.58 10.20 13.08
N LYS A 705 2.62 10.09 12.23
CA LYS A 705 3.48 11.21 11.83
C LYS A 705 2.91 11.81 10.54
N LEU A 706 2.62 13.12 10.54
CA LEU A 706 2.08 13.80 9.36
C LEU A 706 3.20 14.32 8.46
N SER A 707 2.88 14.56 7.18
CA SER A 707 3.82 15.13 6.19
C SER A 707 4.20 16.60 6.43
N HIS A 708 3.77 17.17 7.53
CA HIS A 708 4.08 18.54 7.95
C HIS A 708 5.33 18.56 8.82
N LEU A 709 6.48 18.39 8.18
CA LEU A 709 7.78 18.36 8.84
C LEU A 709 8.31 19.79 9.04
N VAL A 710 9.04 20.00 10.13
CA VAL A 710 9.59 21.33 10.45
C VAL A 710 10.67 21.76 9.46
N ASP A 711 11.50 20.83 8.99
CA ASP A 711 12.60 21.09 8.04
C ASP A 711 12.10 21.71 6.73
N ASP A 712 10.91 21.34 6.27
CA ASP A 712 10.34 21.89 5.03
C ASP A 712 9.74 23.29 5.22
N LYS A 713 9.55 23.72 6.47
CA LYS A 713 8.88 24.98 6.81
C LYS A 713 9.84 26.07 7.26
N ILE A 714 11.05 25.72 7.69
CA ILE A 714 12.06 26.69 8.07
C ILE A 714 12.57 27.39 6.81
N HIS A 715 12.35 28.71 6.74
CA HIS A 715 12.89 29.55 5.69
C HIS A 715 13.46 30.84 6.28
N ALA A 716 14.71 31.15 5.92
CA ALA A 716 15.37 32.39 6.31
C ALA A 716 16.12 32.96 5.10
N ARG A 717 15.97 34.26 4.86
CA ARG A 717 16.64 34.98 3.78
C ARG A 717 17.16 36.31 4.28
N SER A 718 18.47 36.52 4.19
CA SER A 718 19.10 37.81 4.49
C SER A 718 19.17 38.70 3.24
N ILE A 719 19.79 38.21 2.17
CA ILE A 719 19.91 38.85 0.85
C ILE A 719 19.73 37.77 -0.21
N GLY A 720 19.10 38.07 -1.34
CA GLY A 720 18.96 37.13 -2.46
C GLY A 720 18.61 37.83 -3.78
N PRO A 721 18.43 37.09 -4.88
CA PRO A 721 18.13 37.66 -6.19
C PRO A 721 16.83 38.48 -6.18
N TYR A 722 16.87 39.66 -6.81
CA TYR A 722 15.73 40.58 -6.93
C TYR A 722 14.81 40.20 -8.08
#